data_AF-A0AAE0Q3X7-F1
#
_entry.id   AF-A0AAE0Q3X7-F1
#
_cell.length_a   1.000
_cell.length_b   1.000
_cell.length_c   1.000
_cell.angle_alpha   90.00
_cell.angle_beta   90.00
_cell.angle_gamma   90.00
#
_symmetry.space_group_name_H-M   'P 1'
#
loop_
_entity.id
_entity.type
_entity.pdbx_description
1 polymer ?
#
loop_
_entity_poly.entity_id
_entity_poly.type
_entity_poly.pdbx_seq_one_letter_code
_entity_poly.pdbx_strand_id
1 'polypeptide(L)'
;MHAFRGASRYLRAGFLALVLFLLEARCGSSACPAPCVCHVPTEVHCTFRSLSMMPSGVQHDVKRINLGYNSLTILKEHELSGLKSLELLMLHSNTIQTIEDRAFSDLKALQVLKMSYNRVKELRKDTFQGLENLLRLYMNHNAIEFIHPEAFYGLTLLQLVNLEGNILQQLHPDTFITLRYNQIFKFSSIKTIYLSENALTTLPATVFTGCYQLENLFLNGNPWSCDCRMDWLAAWIERNPGSGNAVFEGNPEPAISWKRFSLYTGTTLTIEGKMGKFEVFGNGTLLIQNANVKDRGQYICLAENAYGSDKLTVMLSVVAYPSRILEAKVRDIKAHSGETVEMKCKTEGRPVPVVSWILANRTQVRGQNNGHGRVTVTREGTLVIQQVSVYDRGHYKCIASNPAGIDTATVRLQVVAAPPGILEEKRQLVKADVGQSVWMPCTAQGDPQPTTHWVLMDGTVVMPHHTSSRVNSFPNGTLHLKNLGVSDSGKYECIATSSTGSERRVVTLSVEKIEIAPQIIETSGRRTELAYGSQLRLNCTATGIPKPQIIWRLPSKALVDRWHRMGSRIQVLENGTIVIDSVSDKDAGDYLCVARSSAGDDLQLMKVSVSMKPAKIEPKFGGKKQVPYGKELKVDCKASGAPVPEISWGLPDGTLVNNALQADGGIRSRSKRYILFDNGTLYLNKVGMDEEGDYTCYAENTLGKDEMHVHITVVSAAPRIRPSPLNYAKVKPGGNIRFDCEAIGEPKPKILWMLPSSDMIAASNERYLMHVNGSLDIRNVKLADAGEYVCIARNAAGDESKVYKLEMDGNPPIINGYYKNRTVVKDTAEKYSRKFIDCKAEGDPPPKITWIMPDNIFLTAPYYGSRIFVHYNGTLEIRNVRPTDTAEFICMARNDGGEAVLVIHLEVTNQLMRPIFKNPFNERLVTQLGKTTVLNCSADGNPPPDMIWSLPNGTQLIGGHNVGSQHHVGSDGTFVIHNPSKGDAGKYRCAAKNKVGYIEKLIILDVGQKPYILTRPRGIIRSVYGEPLFIHCLADGSPRPSIFWTVPGGHVISRTQITGRYQLMDNGTLVIRQTNLNDRGNYMCRAKNNVGDALLTVPVIILAYIPRITNGPPPNIRMTTGTPVQLTRALLLGYQNQKSPGNCLTDRFSLQPERDVLQAVSYFILQAHL
;
A
#
# COMPACT_ATOMS: atom_id res chain seq x y z
N MET A 1 -17.64 55.78 -41.15
CA MET A 1 -17.13 56.64 -40.05
C MET A 1 -16.94 55.77 -38.80
N HIS A 2 -16.12 56.26 -37.86
CA HIS A 2 -15.57 55.59 -36.67
C HIS A 2 -16.61 55.01 -35.67
N ALA A 3 -16.28 54.20 -34.65
CA ALA A 3 -15.26 53.13 -34.47
C ALA A 3 -15.43 52.46 -33.08
N PHE A 4 -15.26 51.12 -33.02
CA PHE A 4 -14.66 50.32 -31.93
C PHE A 4 -14.88 50.60 -30.42
N ARG A 5 -15.50 49.63 -29.72
CA ARG A 5 -14.99 48.78 -28.58
C ARG A 5 -16.17 48.27 -27.71
N GLY A 6 -16.28 47.01 -27.28
CA GLY A 6 -15.52 45.79 -27.61
C GLY A 6 -16.00 44.54 -26.82
N ALA A 7 -15.92 43.38 -27.48
CA ALA A 7 -15.72 42.02 -26.93
C ALA A 7 -16.69 41.35 -25.89
N SER A 8 -17.35 40.27 -26.36
CA SER A 8 -17.15 38.89 -25.87
C SER A 8 -18.26 38.15 -25.07
N ARG A 9 -18.91 37.21 -25.80
CA ARG A 9 -19.33 35.84 -25.39
C ARG A 9 -20.29 35.67 -24.19
N TYR A 10 -21.50 35.18 -24.45
CA TYR A 10 -22.09 33.94 -23.90
C TYR A 10 -23.50 33.71 -24.49
N LEU A 11 -23.59 32.98 -25.60
CA LEU A 11 -24.88 32.66 -26.25
C LEU A 11 -24.80 31.29 -26.96
N ARG A 12 -24.88 30.20 -26.17
CA ARG A 12 -24.91 28.80 -26.66
C ARG A 12 -25.40 27.81 -25.60
N ALA A 13 -26.55 28.11 -24.97
CA ALA A 13 -27.03 27.39 -23.77
C ALA A 13 -28.18 26.38 -23.99
N GLY A 14 -28.67 26.18 -25.22
CA GLY A 14 -29.98 25.50 -25.44
C GLY A 14 -30.00 24.16 -26.18
N PHE A 15 -28.93 23.73 -26.87
CA PHE A 15 -29.07 22.67 -27.90
C PHE A 15 -28.00 21.55 -27.86
N LEU A 16 -27.20 21.44 -26.79
CA LEU A 16 -26.16 20.41 -26.64
C LEU A 16 -26.56 19.24 -25.72
N ALA A 17 -27.78 19.25 -25.17
CA ALA A 17 -28.21 18.35 -24.10
C ALA A 17 -28.74 16.98 -24.56
N LEU A 18 -28.93 16.72 -25.87
CA LEU A 18 -29.59 15.50 -26.36
C LEU A 18 -28.71 14.56 -27.21
N VAL A 19 -27.48 14.96 -27.58
CA VAL A 19 -26.62 14.18 -28.50
C VAL A 19 -25.49 13.43 -27.77
N LEU A 20 -25.25 13.71 -26.48
CA LEU A 20 -24.26 13.01 -25.66
C LEU A 20 -24.76 11.67 -25.05
N PHE A 21 -26.01 11.29 -25.26
CA PHE A 21 -26.65 10.17 -24.55
C PHE A 21 -26.49 8.78 -25.18
N LEU A 22 -25.68 8.62 -26.25
CA LEU A 22 -25.52 7.34 -26.97
C LEU A 22 -24.06 6.94 -27.29
N LEU A 23 -23.05 7.47 -26.56
CA LEU A 23 -21.65 7.02 -26.76
C LEU A 23 -20.79 6.83 -25.49
N GLU A 24 -21.40 6.66 -24.31
CA GLU A 24 -20.70 6.10 -23.12
C GLU A 24 -21.40 4.86 -22.55
N ALA A 25 -21.49 3.82 -23.38
CA ALA A 25 -21.55 2.43 -22.92
C ALA A 25 -20.16 1.79 -23.06
N ARG A 26 -19.18 2.33 -22.33
CA ARG A 26 -17.85 1.72 -22.17
C ARG A 26 -17.64 1.31 -20.73
N CYS A 27 -16.97 0.16 -20.57
CA CYS A 27 -16.68 -0.51 -19.32
C CYS A 27 -16.29 0.46 -18.20
N GLY A 28 -16.99 0.38 -17.06
CA GLY A 28 -16.71 1.18 -15.86
C GLY A 28 -15.43 0.74 -15.16
N SER A 29 -14.27 0.89 -15.81
CA SER A 29 -12.98 0.80 -15.16
C SER A 29 -12.74 2.09 -14.37
N SER A 30 -13.38 2.22 -13.21
CA SER A 30 -13.11 3.28 -12.24
C SER A 30 -11.63 3.24 -11.85
N ALA A 31 -10.86 4.18 -12.41
CA ALA A 31 -9.42 4.21 -12.27
C ALA A 31 -9.02 4.29 -10.79
N CYS A 32 -7.96 3.56 -10.41
CA CYS A 32 -7.38 3.66 -9.07
C CYS A 32 -6.97 5.13 -8.82
N PRO A 33 -7.25 5.72 -7.65
CA PRO A 33 -6.90 7.11 -7.37
C PRO A 33 -5.40 7.33 -7.53
N ALA A 34 -4.95 8.15 -8.48
CA ALA A 34 -3.54 8.52 -8.56
C ALA A 34 -3.20 9.41 -7.33
N PRO A 35 -2.13 9.13 -6.54
CA PRO A 35 -0.96 8.27 -6.82
C PRO A 35 -0.97 6.88 -6.12
N CYS A 36 -2.13 6.35 -5.75
CA CYS A 36 -2.29 5.05 -5.11
C CYS A 36 -2.18 3.86 -6.09
N VAL A 37 -2.05 2.65 -5.52
CA VAL A 37 -2.01 1.37 -6.23
C VAL A 37 -3.17 0.50 -5.74
N CYS A 38 -3.89 -0.14 -6.66
CA CYS A 38 -5.01 -1.02 -6.34
C CYS A 38 -4.66 -2.43 -6.79
N HIS A 39 -4.63 -3.40 -5.87
CA HIS A 39 -4.20 -4.78 -6.16
C HIS A 39 -5.37 -5.69 -6.59
N VAL A 40 -6.57 -5.36 -6.13
CA VAL A 40 -7.88 -5.90 -6.53
C VAL A 40 -8.88 -4.73 -6.49
N PRO A 41 -10.08 -4.79 -7.13
CA PRO A 41 -11.06 -3.69 -7.05
C PRO A 41 -11.42 -3.29 -5.61
N THR A 42 -11.26 -4.20 -4.65
CA THR A 42 -11.61 -3.97 -3.24
C THR A 42 -10.44 -3.56 -2.32
N GLU A 43 -9.22 -3.34 -2.82
CA GLU A 43 -8.06 -3.00 -1.97
C GLU A 43 -7.21 -1.85 -2.56
N VAL A 44 -7.06 -0.77 -1.78
CA VAL A 44 -6.40 0.48 -2.19
C VAL A 44 -5.21 0.79 -1.29
N HIS A 45 -4.02 0.93 -1.87
CA HIS A 45 -2.75 1.15 -1.18
C HIS A 45 -2.12 2.48 -1.61
N CYS A 46 -2.04 3.42 -0.68
CA CYS A 46 -1.61 4.81 -0.86
C CYS A 46 -0.38 5.14 0.01
N THR A 47 0.35 4.14 0.50
CA THR A 47 1.45 4.29 1.47
C THR A 47 2.68 4.98 0.87
N PHE A 48 3.37 5.84 1.63
CA PHE A 48 4.57 6.60 1.20
C PHE A 48 4.36 7.49 -0.04
N ARG A 49 3.19 8.13 -0.14
CA ARG A 49 2.81 8.99 -1.29
C ARG A 49 2.82 10.49 -0.99
N SER A 50 3.28 10.89 0.20
CA SER A 50 3.31 12.28 0.67
C SER A 50 1.95 12.99 0.57
N LEU A 51 0.85 12.25 0.75
CA LEU A 51 -0.51 12.78 0.64
C LEU A 51 -0.80 13.76 1.78
N SER A 52 -1.21 14.97 1.44
CA SER A 52 -1.66 16.01 2.39
C SER A 52 -3.19 16.07 2.54
N MET A 53 -3.92 15.42 1.64
CA MET A 53 -5.39 15.28 1.63
C MET A 53 -5.80 13.89 1.18
N MET A 54 -7.05 13.51 1.45
CA MET A 54 -7.60 12.21 1.06
C MET A 54 -7.72 12.08 -0.47
N PRO A 55 -7.37 10.92 -1.06
CA PRO A 55 -7.37 10.75 -2.51
C PRO A 55 -8.81 10.64 -3.06
N SER A 56 -9.18 11.53 -3.97
CA SER A 56 -10.48 11.52 -4.64
C SER A 56 -10.63 10.33 -5.60
N GLY A 57 -11.82 9.72 -5.65
CA GLY A 57 -12.15 8.65 -6.61
C GLY A 57 -12.03 7.22 -6.07
N VAL A 58 -11.99 7.03 -4.75
CA VAL A 58 -12.06 5.69 -4.12
C VAL A 58 -13.42 5.04 -4.45
N GLN A 59 -13.40 3.76 -4.82
CA GLN A 59 -14.60 2.98 -5.17
C GLN A 59 -15.42 2.64 -3.90
N HIS A 60 -16.75 2.65 -4.00
CA HIS A 60 -17.64 2.51 -2.83
C HIS A 60 -17.71 1.07 -2.27
N ASP A 61 -17.31 0.07 -3.06
CA ASP A 61 -17.25 -1.36 -2.71
C ASP A 61 -15.89 -1.79 -2.13
N VAL A 62 -14.95 -0.86 -1.95
CA VAL A 62 -13.64 -1.10 -1.34
C VAL A 62 -13.76 -1.72 0.05
N LYS A 63 -12.92 -2.72 0.34
CA LYS A 63 -12.85 -3.46 1.62
C LYS A 63 -11.63 -3.09 2.45
N ARG A 64 -10.50 -2.71 1.84
CA ARG A 64 -9.28 -2.34 2.59
C ARG A 64 -8.63 -1.10 2.00
N ILE A 65 -8.31 -0.13 2.86
CA ILE A 65 -7.58 1.08 2.49
C ILE A 65 -6.36 1.23 3.38
N ASN A 66 -5.19 1.43 2.77
CA ASN A 66 -3.95 1.76 3.48
C ASN A 66 -3.39 3.11 3.02
N LEU A 67 -3.57 4.12 3.88
CA LEU A 67 -3.11 5.50 3.77
C LEU A 67 -1.96 5.81 4.76
N GLY A 68 -1.33 4.79 5.36
CA GLY A 68 -0.25 4.99 6.33
C GLY A 68 1.01 5.62 5.73
N TYR A 69 1.88 6.21 6.57
CA TYR A 69 3.11 6.89 6.12
C TYR A 69 2.86 7.98 5.07
N ASN A 70 1.99 8.94 5.40
CA ASN A 70 1.70 10.12 4.58
C ASN A 70 1.74 11.39 5.46
N SER A 71 1.18 12.51 4.98
CA SER A 71 1.19 13.82 5.65
C SER A 71 -0.23 14.38 5.82
N LEU A 72 -1.22 13.51 6.00
CA LEU A 72 -2.60 13.90 6.29
C LEU A 72 -2.67 14.64 7.62
N THR A 73 -3.39 15.75 7.68
CA THR A 73 -3.45 16.64 8.87
C THR A 73 -4.81 16.73 9.54
N ILE A 74 -5.88 16.47 8.78
CA ILE A 74 -7.28 16.47 9.21
C ILE A 74 -8.01 15.30 8.53
N LEU A 75 -9.04 14.76 9.18
CA LEU A 75 -10.03 13.87 8.57
C LEU A 75 -11.39 14.57 8.60
N LYS A 76 -12.04 14.74 7.44
CA LYS A 76 -13.30 15.49 7.32
C LYS A 76 -14.53 14.60 7.18
N GLU A 77 -15.70 15.14 7.55
CA GLU A 77 -16.99 14.40 7.55
C GLU A 77 -17.28 13.68 6.21
N HIS A 78 -16.97 14.33 5.08
CA HIS A 78 -17.33 13.87 3.74
C HIS A 78 -16.23 13.05 3.02
N GLU A 79 -15.00 12.99 3.53
CA GLU A 79 -13.87 12.37 2.82
C GLU A 79 -13.91 10.83 2.78
N LEU A 80 -14.69 10.21 3.67
CA LEU A 80 -14.88 8.76 3.78
C LEU A 80 -16.33 8.32 3.55
N SER A 81 -17.19 9.23 3.08
CA SER A 81 -18.60 8.93 2.81
C SER A 81 -18.77 7.91 1.68
N GLY A 82 -19.84 7.11 1.75
CA GLY A 82 -20.17 6.09 0.75
C GLY A 82 -19.39 4.77 0.86
N LEU A 83 -18.29 4.70 1.61
CA LEU A 83 -17.40 3.52 1.72
C LEU A 83 -17.96 2.41 2.64
N LYS A 84 -19.21 1.99 2.40
CA LYS A 84 -20.01 1.13 3.28
C LYS A 84 -19.50 -0.31 3.40
N SER A 85 -18.64 -0.74 2.47
CA SER A 85 -18.04 -2.09 2.42
C SER A 85 -16.67 -2.17 3.11
N LEU A 86 -16.13 -1.07 3.64
CA LEU A 86 -14.78 -0.99 4.16
C LEU A 86 -14.63 -1.78 5.47
N GLU A 87 -13.77 -2.80 5.50
CA GLU A 87 -13.48 -3.68 6.64
C GLU A 87 -12.23 -3.24 7.43
N LEU A 88 -11.22 -2.67 6.74
CA LEU A 88 -9.93 -2.27 7.31
C LEU A 88 -9.51 -0.88 6.80
N LEU A 89 -9.22 0.03 7.72
CA LEU A 89 -8.69 1.36 7.43
C LEU A 89 -7.37 1.58 8.19
N MET A 90 -6.30 1.87 7.46
CA MET A 90 -4.97 2.15 8.00
C MET A 90 -4.56 3.58 7.67
N LEU A 91 -4.42 4.40 8.72
CA LEU A 91 -4.07 5.83 8.70
C LEU A 91 -2.84 6.12 9.58
N HIS A 92 -2.14 5.08 10.06
CA HIS A 92 -1.02 5.21 10.97
C HIS A 92 0.16 5.98 10.37
N SER A 93 1.01 6.57 11.21
CA SER A 93 2.21 7.28 10.76
C SER A 93 1.87 8.44 9.81
N ASN A 94 0.93 9.28 10.23
CA ASN A 94 0.51 10.51 9.55
C ASN A 94 0.67 11.72 10.51
N THR A 95 0.21 12.90 10.11
CA THR A 95 0.26 14.13 10.93
C THR A 95 -1.12 14.60 11.38
N ILE A 96 -2.09 13.68 11.49
CA ILE A 96 -3.50 13.99 11.76
C ILE A 96 -3.64 14.57 13.17
N GLN A 97 -4.13 15.81 13.26
CA GLN A 97 -4.35 16.54 14.51
C GLN A 97 -5.83 16.59 14.90
N THR A 98 -6.71 16.67 13.91
CA THR A 98 -8.15 16.85 14.09
C THR A 98 -8.91 15.78 13.30
N ILE A 99 -9.93 15.21 13.94
CA ILE A 99 -10.94 14.36 13.32
C ILE A 99 -12.25 15.13 13.44
N GLU A 100 -12.87 15.49 12.32
CA GLU A 100 -14.21 16.12 12.36
C GLU A 100 -15.24 15.12 12.90
N ASP A 101 -16.25 15.63 13.59
CA ASP A 101 -17.37 14.80 14.05
C ASP A 101 -18.01 14.10 12.83
N ARG A 102 -18.41 12.82 12.99
CA ARG A 102 -19.00 11.99 11.92
C ARG A 102 -18.11 11.64 10.71
N ALA A 103 -16.80 11.89 10.76
CA ALA A 103 -15.82 11.46 9.75
C ALA A 103 -15.84 9.95 9.39
N PHE A 104 -16.47 9.10 10.21
CA PHE A 104 -16.61 7.67 9.96
C PHE A 104 -18.08 7.18 9.82
N SER A 105 -19.04 8.09 9.66
CA SER A 105 -20.49 7.84 9.72
C SER A 105 -21.02 6.75 8.78
N ASP A 106 -20.46 6.63 7.57
CA ASP A 106 -20.84 5.62 6.58
C ASP A 106 -20.10 4.28 6.73
N LEU A 107 -19.05 4.19 7.55
CA LEU A 107 -18.11 3.05 7.61
C LEU A 107 -18.64 1.83 8.40
N LYS A 108 -19.89 1.45 8.14
CA LYS A 108 -20.64 0.46 8.94
C LYS A 108 -20.04 -0.95 8.92
N ALA A 109 -19.24 -1.32 7.93
CA ALA A 109 -18.56 -2.63 7.85
C ALA A 109 -17.18 -2.66 8.56
N LEU A 110 -16.69 -1.54 9.08
CA LEU A 110 -15.30 -1.41 9.52
C LEU A 110 -15.03 -2.22 10.79
N GLN A 111 -14.10 -3.18 10.70
CA GLN A 111 -13.72 -4.06 11.81
C GLN A 111 -12.42 -3.62 12.48
N VAL A 112 -11.51 -2.99 11.74
CA VAL A 112 -10.19 -2.57 12.25
C VAL A 112 -9.83 -1.17 11.79
N LEU A 113 -9.55 -0.29 12.75
CA LEU A 113 -9.07 1.07 12.52
C LEU A 113 -7.67 1.23 13.12
N LYS A 114 -6.68 1.57 12.29
CA LYS A 114 -5.29 1.84 12.72
C LYS A 114 -4.92 3.29 12.51
N MET A 115 -4.79 4.05 13.58
CA MET A 115 -4.44 5.48 13.59
C MET A 115 -3.23 5.80 14.49
N SER A 116 -2.45 4.80 14.88
CA SER A 116 -1.22 4.93 15.65
C SER A 116 -0.21 5.90 15.03
N TYR A 117 0.68 6.52 15.82
CA TYR A 117 1.69 7.47 15.32
C TYR A 117 1.06 8.63 14.52
N ASN A 118 0.15 9.37 15.17
CA ASN A 118 -0.47 10.59 14.66
C ASN A 118 -0.35 11.71 15.73
N ARG A 119 -1.09 12.81 15.59
CA ARG A 119 -1.03 13.98 16.50
C ARG A 119 -2.40 14.34 17.08
N VAL A 120 -3.32 13.36 17.16
CA VAL A 120 -4.69 13.57 17.67
C VAL A 120 -4.62 13.94 19.15
N LYS A 121 -5.32 15.03 19.55
CA LYS A 121 -5.29 15.58 20.92
C LYS A 121 -6.49 15.22 21.79
N GLU A 122 -7.65 15.06 21.20
CA GLU A 122 -8.90 14.79 21.92
C GLU A 122 -9.78 13.82 21.14
N LEU A 123 -10.57 13.02 21.86
CA LEU A 123 -11.62 12.18 21.30
C LEU A 123 -12.97 12.74 21.76
N ARG A 124 -13.77 13.24 20.82
CA ARG A 124 -15.10 13.83 21.08
C ARG A 124 -16.18 12.75 21.08
N LYS A 125 -17.38 13.15 21.47
CA LYS A 125 -18.57 12.27 21.49
C LYS A 125 -18.81 11.58 20.14
N ASP A 126 -18.83 12.36 19.05
CA ASP A 126 -19.24 11.88 17.73
C ASP A 126 -18.04 11.48 16.85
N THR A 127 -16.81 11.41 17.41
CA THR A 127 -15.57 11.07 16.69
C THR A 127 -15.61 9.67 16.06
N PHE A 128 -16.25 8.68 16.71
CA PHE A 128 -16.37 7.30 16.17
C PHE A 128 -17.80 6.94 15.76
N GLN A 129 -18.68 7.93 15.57
CA GLN A 129 -20.06 7.71 15.16
C GLN A 129 -20.12 6.97 13.81
N GLY A 130 -20.88 5.86 13.76
CA GLY A 130 -21.06 5.01 12.56
C GLY A 130 -20.28 3.68 12.58
N LEU A 131 -19.30 3.53 13.47
CA LEU A 131 -18.40 2.36 13.54
C LEU A 131 -18.98 1.16 14.32
N GLU A 132 -20.23 0.81 14.04
CA GLU A 132 -21.03 -0.21 14.78
C GLU A 132 -20.36 -1.60 14.84
N ASN A 133 -19.60 -1.99 13.80
CA ASN A 133 -18.93 -3.30 13.70
C ASN A 133 -17.45 -3.30 14.08
N LEU A 134 -16.93 -2.22 14.68
CA LEU A 134 -15.50 -2.09 15.00
C LEU A 134 -15.08 -3.08 16.08
N LEU A 135 -14.11 -3.95 15.77
CA LEU A 135 -13.55 -4.95 16.68
C LEU A 135 -12.25 -4.48 17.35
N ARG A 136 -11.41 -3.72 16.64
CA ARG A 136 -10.08 -3.30 17.11
C ARG A 136 -9.75 -1.86 16.73
N LEU A 137 -9.42 -1.05 17.74
CA LEU A 137 -9.02 0.34 17.61
C LEU A 137 -7.57 0.52 18.09
N TYR A 138 -6.69 1.03 17.22
CA TYR A 138 -5.29 1.35 17.53
C TYR A 138 -5.04 2.85 17.41
N MET A 139 -4.82 3.52 18.54
CA MET A 139 -4.57 4.97 18.68
C MET A 139 -3.26 5.25 19.44
N ASN A 140 -2.36 4.26 19.57
CA ASN A 140 -1.13 4.39 20.33
C ASN A 140 -0.09 5.33 19.69
N HIS A 141 0.74 5.97 20.51
CA HIS A 141 1.65 7.04 20.11
C HIS A 141 0.93 8.17 19.37
N ASN A 142 -0.09 8.75 20.03
CA ASN A 142 -0.72 10.00 19.65
C ASN A 142 -0.46 11.05 20.75
N ALA A 143 -1.12 12.21 20.68
CA ALA A 143 -1.02 13.26 21.66
C ALA A 143 -2.32 13.40 22.49
N ILE A 144 -3.04 12.30 22.73
CA ILE A 144 -4.39 12.37 23.32
C ILE A 144 -4.29 12.78 24.80
N GLU A 145 -4.86 13.94 25.11
CA GLU A 145 -4.96 14.53 26.46
C GLU A 145 -6.32 14.19 27.10
N PHE A 146 -7.39 14.13 26.29
CA PHE A 146 -8.78 13.98 26.75
C PHE A 146 -9.58 12.98 25.90
N ILE A 147 -10.43 12.19 26.58
CA ILE A 147 -11.41 11.29 25.97
C ILE A 147 -12.79 11.63 26.53
N HIS A 148 -13.73 12.01 25.65
CA HIS A 148 -15.10 12.29 26.05
C HIS A 148 -15.79 11.01 26.60
N PRO A 149 -16.59 11.10 27.68
CA PRO A 149 -17.25 9.95 28.32
C PRO A 149 -18.05 9.02 27.40
N GLU A 150 -18.53 9.54 26.29
CA GLU A 150 -19.36 8.83 25.30
C GLU A 150 -18.61 8.57 23.97
N ALA A 151 -17.30 8.80 23.89
CA ALA A 151 -16.53 8.66 22.64
C ALA A 151 -16.57 7.24 22.04
N PHE A 152 -16.62 6.20 22.88
CA PHE A 152 -16.75 4.80 22.43
C PHE A 152 -18.20 4.29 22.41
N TYR A 153 -19.18 5.18 22.56
CA TYR A 153 -20.59 4.81 22.58
C TYR A 153 -21.07 4.30 21.21
N GLY A 154 -21.81 3.19 21.20
CA GLY A 154 -22.25 2.52 19.97
C GLY A 154 -21.26 1.54 19.37
N LEU A 155 -20.01 1.46 19.87
CA LEU A 155 -18.99 0.50 19.42
C LEU A 155 -19.22 -0.88 20.06
N THR A 156 -20.40 -1.47 19.85
CA THR A 156 -20.90 -2.61 20.64
C THR A 156 -20.09 -3.90 20.49
N LEU A 157 -19.37 -4.07 19.37
CA LEU A 157 -18.50 -5.22 19.11
C LEU A 157 -17.01 -5.00 19.46
N LEU A 158 -16.65 -3.84 20.04
CA LEU A 158 -15.26 -3.47 20.29
C LEU A 158 -14.60 -4.40 21.32
N GLN A 159 -13.56 -5.11 20.91
CA GLN A 159 -12.82 -6.08 21.74
C GLN A 159 -11.46 -5.54 22.19
N LEU A 160 -10.81 -4.68 21.41
CA LEU A 160 -9.47 -4.16 21.71
C LEU A 160 -9.40 -2.66 21.51
N VAL A 161 -8.91 -1.96 22.54
CA VAL A 161 -8.56 -0.53 22.50
C VAL A 161 -7.11 -0.37 22.90
N ASN A 162 -6.28 0.18 22.00
CA ASN A 162 -4.91 0.55 22.31
C ASN A 162 -4.71 2.07 22.33
N LEU A 163 -4.44 2.61 23.52
CA LEU A 163 -4.16 4.03 23.82
C LEU A 163 -2.74 4.23 24.40
N GLU A 164 -1.86 3.24 24.25
CA GLU A 164 -0.48 3.28 24.74
C GLU A 164 0.33 4.47 24.19
N GLY A 165 1.25 5.04 24.97
CA GLY A 165 2.11 6.13 24.49
C GLY A 165 1.37 7.44 24.19
N ASN A 166 0.35 7.78 24.97
CA ASN A 166 -0.41 9.04 24.88
C ASN A 166 -0.12 9.94 26.10
N ILE A 167 -0.85 11.04 26.25
CA ILE A 167 -0.66 12.01 27.36
C ILE A 167 -1.93 12.15 28.23
N LEU A 168 -2.68 11.06 28.36
CA LEU A 168 -3.89 10.99 29.19
C LEU A 168 -3.52 11.18 30.67
N GLN A 169 -4.07 12.21 31.30
CA GLN A 169 -3.83 12.52 32.73
C GLN A 169 -4.90 11.91 33.65
N GLN A 170 -6.11 11.75 33.13
CA GLN A 170 -7.27 11.18 33.84
C GLN A 170 -8.22 10.49 32.85
N LEU A 171 -9.06 9.58 33.35
CA LEU A 171 -10.14 8.94 32.60
C LEU A 171 -11.48 9.20 33.29
N HIS A 172 -12.57 9.26 32.53
CA HIS A 172 -13.92 9.31 33.08
C HIS A 172 -14.40 7.90 33.48
N PRO A 173 -15.18 7.73 34.56
CA PRO A 173 -15.81 6.45 34.94
C PRO A 173 -16.46 5.64 33.82
N ASP A 174 -17.08 6.31 32.85
CA ASP A 174 -17.80 5.65 31.75
C ASP A 174 -16.98 5.49 30.45
N THR A 175 -15.68 5.84 30.46
CA THR A 175 -14.87 5.93 29.21
C THR A 175 -14.97 4.67 28.36
N PHE A 176 -14.93 3.47 28.96
CA PHE A 176 -14.93 2.19 28.22
C PHE A 176 -16.32 1.58 28.01
N ILE A 177 -17.40 2.30 28.30
CA ILE A 177 -18.78 1.84 28.09
C ILE A 177 -19.18 1.99 26.62
N THR A 178 -19.44 0.88 25.94
CA THR A 178 -19.86 0.90 24.53
C THR A 178 -21.37 0.82 24.35
N LEU A 179 -22.12 0.37 25.37
CA LEU A 179 -23.59 0.34 25.38
C LEU A 179 -24.16 0.73 26.75
N ARG A 180 -25.23 1.55 26.73
CA ARG A 180 -25.96 2.00 27.93
C ARG A 180 -27.46 1.91 27.66
N TYR A 181 -28.16 1.07 28.42
CA TYR A 181 -29.62 0.98 28.32
C TYR A 181 -30.31 1.94 29.32
N ASN A 182 -29.72 2.13 30.50
CA ASN A 182 -30.09 3.17 31.46
C ASN A 182 -28.86 3.49 32.36
N GLN A 183 -29.04 4.27 33.43
CA GLN A 183 -27.94 4.62 34.36
C GLN A 183 -27.29 3.42 35.08
N ILE A 184 -27.96 2.27 35.13
CA ILE A 184 -27.57 1.07 35.88
C ILE A 184 -27.00 0.00 34.94
N PHE A 185 -27.65 -0.23 33.79
CA PHE A 185 -27.26 -1.22 32.80
C PHE A 185 -26.27 -0.62 31.79
N LYS A 186 -24.99 -0.69 32.17
CA LYS A 186 -23.82 -0.34 31.36
C LYS A 186 -23.10 -1.63 30.93
N PHE A 187 -22.71 -1.74 29.67
CA PHE A 187 -22.08 -2.93 29.10
C PHE A 187 -20.96 -2.56 28.11
N SER A 188 -19.96 -3.43 28.03
CA SER A 188 -18.82 -3.32 27.13
C SER A 188 -18.23 -4.68 26.78
N SER A 189 -18.00 -4.92 25.48
CA SER A 189 -17.41 -6.17 24.94
C SER A 189 -15.88 -6.17 24.92
N ILE A 190 -15.25 -5.14 25.52
CA ILE A 190 -13.80 -4.96 25.47
C ILE A 190 -13.12 -6.05 26.29
N LYS A 191 -12.23 -6.80 25.61
CA LYS A 191 -11.37 -7.85 26.16
C LYS A 191 -9.97 -7.36 26.52
N THR A 192 -9.47 -6.36 25.78
CA THR A 192 -8.08 -5.90 25.92
C THR A 192 -7.99 -4.38 25.90
N ILE A 193 -7.39 -3.81 26.95
CA ILE A 193 -7.13 -2.37 27.10
C ILE A 193 -5.63 -2.13 27.30
N TYR A 194 -5.02 -1.34 26.42
CA TYR A 194 -3.67 -0.80 26.63
C TYR A 194 -3.75 0.67 27.01
N LEU A 195 -3.24 1.00 28.21
CA LEU A 195 -3.12 2.35 28.75
C LEU A 195 -1.67 2.65 29.20
N SER A 196 -0.71 1.80 28.84
CA SER A 196 0.69 1.96 29.19
C SER A 196 1.30 3.25 28.62
N GLU A 197 2.39 3.73 29.19
CA GLU A 197 3.12 4.93 28.73
C GLU A 197 2.19 6.14 28.55
N ASN A 198 1.47 6.50 29.60
CA ASN A 198 0.58 7.66 29.66
C ASN A 198 0.90 8.54 30.89
N ALA A 199 0.18 9.64 31.08
CA ALA A 199 0.35 10.56 32.20
C ALA A 199 -0.62 10.29 33.38
N LEU A 200 -1.21 9.08 33.46
CA LEU A 200 -2.24 8.77 34.45
C LEU A 200 -1.66 8.69 35.87
N THR A 201 -2.23 9.47 36.78
CA THR A 201 -1.87 9.43 38.20
C THR A 201 -2.82 8.57 39.05
N THR A 202 -4.05 8.36 38.58
CA THR A 202 -5.08 7.56 39.28
C THR A 202 -6.13 7.04 38.29
N LEU A 203 -6.96 6.09 38.71
CA LEU A 203 -8.10 5.56 37.95
C LEU A 203 -9.39 5.65 38.78
N PRO A 204 -10.53 6.06 38.20
CA PRO A 204 -11.81 6.06 38.91
C PRO A 204 -12.27 4.63 39.28
N ALA A 205 -12.85 4.48 40.47
CA ALA A 205 -13.25 3.18 41.02
C ALA A 205 -14.21 2.34 40.17
N THR A 206 -14.92 2.97 39.23
CA THR A 206 -15.90 2.32 38.36
C THR A 206 -15.49 2.33 36.89
N VAL A 207 -14.23 2.69 36.55
CA VAL A 207 -13.78 2.83 35.14
C VAL A 207 -13.85 1.55 34.31
N PHE A 208 -13.88 0.39 34.98
CA PHE A 208 -14.05 -0.94 34.36
C PHE A 208 -15.41 -1.59 34.69
N THR A 209 -16.30 -0.91 35.40
CA THR A 209 -17.64 -1.41 35.72
C THR A 209 -18.46 -1.49 34.43
N GLY A 210 -18.87 -2.68 34.01
CA GLY A 210 -19.53 -2.91 32.71
C GLY A 210 -18.66 -3.64 31.69
N CYS A 211 -17.34 -3.67 31.88
CA CYS A 211 -16.38 -4.40 31.04
C CYS A 211 -16.27 -5.87 31.47
N TYR A 212 -17.38 -6.60 31.50
CA TYR A 212 -17.46 -7.97 32.04
C TYR A 212 -16.63 -9.02 31.26
N GLN A 213 -16.15 -8.66 30.05
CA GLN A 213 -15.33 -9.52 29.20
C GLN A 213 -13.83 -9.15 29.23
N LEU A 214 -13.40 -8.25 30.13
CA LEU A 214 -12.02 -7.77 30.20
C LEU A 214 -11.06 -8.89 30.64
N GLU A 215 -10.20 -9.31 29.71
CA GLU A 215 -9.20 -10.37 29.89
C GLU A 215 -7.80 -9.79 30.16
N ASN A 216 -7.45 -8.68 29.49
CA ASN A 216 -6.11 -8.11 29.48
C ASN A 216 -6.12 -6.59 29.73
N LEU A 217 -5.31 -6.11 30.67
CA LEU A 217 -5.18 -4.70 31.02
C LEU A 217 -3.70 -4.33 31.23
N PHE A 218 -3.20 -3.35 30.47
CA PHE A 218 -1.81 -2.90 30.51
C PHE A 218 -1.73 -1.46 31.05
N LEU A 219 -0.96 -1.25 32.14
CA LEU A 219 -0.90 0.00 32.93
C LEU A 219 0.53 0.50 33.23
N ASN A 220 1.56 -0.14 32.67
CA ASN A 220 2.97 0.19 32.96
C ASN A 220 3.38 1.57 32.40
N GLY A 221 4.42 2.19 32.96
CA GLY A 221 4.92 3.49 32.44
C GLY A 221 3.98 4.68 32.68
N ASN A 222 3.17 4.66 33.74
CA ASN A 222 2.31 5.78 34.16
C ASN A 222 2.74 6.28 35.56
N PRO A 223 2.64 7.58 35.87
CA PRO A 223 3.05 8.20 37.13
C PRO A 223 2.05 7.99 38.28
N TRP A 224 1.78 6.74 38.66
CA TRP A 224 0.75 6.40 39.65
C TRP A 224 0.98 7.01 41.06
N SER A 225 -0.08 7.61 41.61
CA SER A 225 -0.16 8.07 43.00
C SER A 225 -0.65 6.95 43.91
N CYS A 226 0.21 6.49 44.82
CA CYS A 226 -0.13 5.46 45.80
C CYS A 226 -0.82 6.07 47.03
N ASP A 227 -2.04 6.56 46.83
CA ASP A 227 -2.92 7.06 47.89
C ASP A 227 -4.25 6.26 47.92
N CYS A 228 -5.08 6.51 48.94
CA CYS A 228 -6.32 5.77 49.18
C CYS A 228 -7.33 5.78 48.01
N ARG A 229 -7.17 6.65 47.00
CA ARG A 229 -7.98 6.62 45.77
C ARG A 229 -7.65 5.43 44.88
N MET A 230 -6.55 4.71 45.13
CA MET A 230 -6.15 3.50 44.40
C MET A 230 -6.38 2.19 45.18
N ASP A 231 -6.81 2.23 46.45
CA ASP A 231 -7.10 1.03 47.26
C ASP A 231 -8.15 0.10 46.60
N TRP A 232 -9.12 0.68 45.87
CA TRP A 232 -10.10 -0.10 45.13
C TRP A 232 -9.47 -0.95 44.02
N LEU A 233 -8.38 -0.47 43.38
CA LEU A 233 -7.77 -1.13 42.24
C LEU A 233 -7.03 -2.39 42.69
N ALA A 234 -6.39 -2.33 43.86
CA ALA A 234 -5.84 -3.51 44.54
C ALA A 234 -6.93 -4.57 44.75
N ALA A 235 -8.03 -4.21 45.42
CA ALA A 235 -9.15 -5.13 45.65
C ALA A 235 -9.85 -5.58 44.35
N TRP A 236 -9.84 -4.76 43.30
CA TRP A 236 -10.41 -5.11 41.99
C TRP A 236 -9.51 -6.09 41.22
N ILE A 237 -8.18 -5.96 41.32
CA ILE A 237 -7.21 -6.93 40.77
C ILE A 237 -7.31 -8.27 41.53
N GLU A 238 -7.49 -8.24 42.85
CA GLU A 238 -7.71 -9.44 43.67
C GLU A 238 -9.04 -10.15 43.36
N ARG A 239 -10.11 -9.39 43.07
CA ARG A 239 -11.45 -9.92 42.74
C ARG A 239 -11.65 -10.29 41.27
N ASN A 240 -10.89 -9.66 40.38
CA ASN A 240 -10.86 -9.95 38.95
C ASN A 240 -9.44 -10.39 38.54
N PRO A 241 -8.91 -11.50 39.09
CA PRO A 241 -7.65 -12.07 38.65
C PRO A 241 -7.87 -12.70 37.27
N GLY A 242 -7.82 -11.89 36.22
CA GLY A 242 -8.24 -12.21 34.85
C GLY A 242 -7.86 -13.63 34.44
N SER A 243 -8.87 -14.52 34.46
CA SER A 243 -8.78 -16.00 34.33
C SER A 243 -7.43 -16.60 34.73
N GLY A 244 -6.95 -16.25 35.92
CA GLY A 244 -5.52 -16.22 36.25
C GLY A 244 -5.07 -17.01 37.47
N ASN A 245 -5.87 -17.98 37.94
CA ASN A 245 -5.34 -19.06 38.77
C ASN A 245 -4.23 -19.78 38.00
N ALA A 246 -3.32 -20.45 38.71
CA ALA A 246 -2.62 -21.58 38.11
C ALA A 246 -3.66 -22.69 37.91
N VAL A 247 -4.36 -22.66 36.77
CA VAL A 247 -5.32 -23.72 36.44
C VAL A 247 -4.47 -24.91 36.02
N PHE A 248 -4.19 -25.79 36.98
CA PHE A 248 -3.68 -27.12 36.74
C PHE A 248 -4.81 -27.91 36.07
N GLU A 249 -4.94 -27.69 34.77
CA GLU A 249 -6.02 -28.21 33.98
C GLU A 249 -5.81 -29.71 33.79
N GLY A 250 -6.40 -30.51 34.67
CA GLY A 250 -6.49 -31.97 34.56
C GLY A 250 -7.83 -32.47 35.10
N ASN A 251 -8.33 -33.55 34.50
CA ASN A 251 -9.48 -34.30 35.01
C ASN A 251 -9.12 -35.81 34.95
N PRO A 252 -9.13 -36.57 36.07
CA PRO A 252 -9.31 -36.12 37.45
C PRO A 252 -8.33 -35.01 37.86
N GLU A 253 -8.72 -34.25 38.88
CA GLU A 253 -7.95 -33.11 39.39
C GLU A 253 -6.52 -33.56 39.76
N PRO A 254 -5.47 -32.87 39.27
CA PRO A 254 -4.11 -33.36 39.38
C PRO A 254 -3.52 -33.16 40.77
N ALA A 255 -2.81 -34.18 41.26
CA ALA A 255 -1.95 -34.05 42.43
C ALA A 255 -0.72 -33.21 42.05
N ILE A 256 -0.35 -32.26 42.92
CA ILE A 256 0.76 -31.32 42.68
C ILE A 256 1.87 -31.60 43.69
N SER A 257 3.05 -31.96 43.20
CA SER A 257 4.25 -32.18 44.00
C SER A 257 5.40 -31.30 43.51
N TRP A 258 6.32 -30.95 44.40
CA TRP A 258 7.51 -30.17 44.05
C TRP A 258 8.79 -30.98 44.33
N LYS A 259 9.57 -31.26 43.28
CA LYS A 259 10.86 -31.96 43.41
C LYS A 259 12.02 -30.95 43.41
N ARG A 260 12.75 -30.88 44.52
CA ARG A 260 13.95 -30.04 44.67
C ARG A 260 15.20 -30.87 44.38
N PHE A 261 15.99 -30.43 43.42
CA PHE A 261 17.31 -30.97 43.09
C PHE A 261 18.42 -30.12 43.73
N SER A 262 19.20 -30.74 44.62
CA SER A 262 20.29 -30.09 45.35
C SER A 262 21.64 -30.29 44.64
N LEU A 263 22.13 -29.23 44.00
CA LEU A 263 23.43 -29.22 43.28
C LEU A 263 24.65 -29.51 44.18
N TYR A 264 24.50 -29.44 45.51
CA TYR A 264 25.58 -29.73 46.46
C TYR A 264 25.61 -31.18 46.97
N THR A 265 24.47 -31.88 46.96
CA THR A 265 24.32 -33.21 47.58
C THR A 265 23.91 -34.29 46.58
N GLY A 266 23.59 -33.93 45.33
CA GLY A 266 23.12 -34.86 44.29
C GLY A 266 21.74 -35.46 44.56
N THR A 267 21.14 -35.18 45.70
CA THR A 267 19.87 -35.75 46.16
C THR A 267 18.68 -34.95 45.64
N THR A 268 17.60 -35.68 45.30
CA THR A 268 16.29 -35.10 44.95
C THR A 268 15.35 -35.26 46.13
N LEU A 269 14.75 -34.17 46.60
CA LEU A 269 13.75 -34.15 47.66
C LEU A 269 12.38 -33.88 47.03
N THR A 270 11.42 -34.81 47.17
CA THR A 270 10.01 -34.54 46.84
C THR A 270 9.34 -33.85 48.02
N ILE A 271 8.62 -32.77 47.75
CA ILE A 271 7.90 -31.94 48.71
C ILE A 271 6.42 -32.04 48.38
N GLU A 272 5.66 -32.58 49.31
CA GLU A 272 4.21 -32.76 49.25
C GLU A 272 3.63 -32.23 50.58
N GLY A 273 2.66 -31.32 50.52
CA GLY A 273 2.14 -30.63 51.70
C GLY A 273 3.22 -29.85 52.46
N LYS A 274 3.18 -29.90 53.81
CA LYS A 274 4.08 -29.15 54.69
C LYS A 274 5.23 -30.03 55.20
N MET A 275 6.47 -29.68 54.83
CA MET A 275 7.69 -30.39 55.18
C MET A 275 8.78 -29.42 55.67
N GLY A 276 8.89 -29.26 56.99
CA GLY A 276 9.82 -28.33 57.61
C GLY A 276 9.52 -26.88 57.23
N LYS A 277 10.45 -26.23 56.51
CA LYS A 277 10.25 -24.87 55.98
C LYS A 277 9.59 -24.80 54.61
N PHE A 278 9.32 -25.95 53.99
CA PHE A 278 8.65 -26.04 52.70
C PHE A 278 7.16 -26.33 52.91
N GLU A 279 6.28 -25.67 52.19
CA GLU A 279 4.83 -25.84 52.33
C GLU A 279 4.16 -25.71 50.96
N VAL A 280 3.54 -26.79 50.49
CA VAL A 280 2.77 -26.83 49.24
C VAL A 280 1.29 -26.63 49.56
N PHE A 281 0.73 -25.50 49.10
CA PHE A 281 -0.71 -25.21 49.22
C PHE A 281 -1.52 -25.87 48.10
N GLY A 282 -2.81 -26.10 48.33
CA GLY A 282 -3.71 -26.81 47.39
C GLY A 282 -3.89 -26.16 46.01
N ASN A 283 -3.49 -24.89 45.83
CA ASN A 283 -3.41 -24.21 44.53
C ASN A 283 -2.05 -24.41 43.83
N GLY A 284 -1.24 -25.38 44.26
CA GLY A 284 0.10 -25.68 43.74
C GLY A 284 1.25 -24.81 44.27
N THR A 285 0.99 -23.88 45.20
CA THR A 285 2.01 -22.96 45.71
C THR A 285 3.04 -23.63 46.60
N LEU A 286 4.31 -23.69 46.18
CA LEU A 286 5.42 -23.96 47.10
C LEU A 286 5.87 -22.66 47.80
N LEU A 287 5.63 -22.58 49.10
CA LEU A 287 6.22 -21.63 50.02
C LEU A 287 7.52 -22.19 50.62
N ILE A 288 8.57 -21.38 50.63
CA ILE A 288 9.82 -21.62 51.34
C ILE A 288 9.94 -20.54 52.43
N GLN A 289 9.78 -20.94 53.68
CA GLN A 289 9.91 -20.04 54.83
C GLN A 289 11.40 -19.82 55.13
N ASN A 290 11.82 -18.55 55.28
CA ASN A 290 13.19 -18.17 55.63
C ASN A 290 14.27 -18.81 54.71
N ALA A 291 14.24 -18.44 53.43
CA ALA A 291 15.15 -18.99 52.42
C ALA A 291 16.62 -18.57 52.67
N ASN A 292 17.56 -19.51 52.48
CA ASN A 292 18.99 -19.29 52.68
C ASN A 292 19.85 -19.87 51.53
N VAL A 293 21.16 -19.58 51.52
CA VAL A 293 22.08 -19.93 50.42
C VAL A 293 22.10 -21.44 50.08
N LYS A 294 21.83 -22.33 51.05
CA LYS A 294 21.74 -23.78 50.81
C LYS A 294 20.48 -24.18 50.05
N ASP A 295 19.47 -23.32 49.93
CA ASP A 295 18.23 -23.59 49.20
C ASP A 295 18.32 -23.39 47.70
N ARG A 296 19.45 -22.86 47.21
CA ARG A 296 19.74 -22.77 45.79
C ARG A 296 19.64 -24.15 45.11
N GLY A 297 19.08 -24.19 43.91
CA GLY A 297 18.90 -25.44 43.18
C GLY A 297 17.78 -25.35 42.16
N GLN A 298 17.55 -26.47 41.48
CA GLN A 298 16.46 -26.60 40.51
C GLN A 298 15.23 -27.19 41.22
N TYR A 299 14.10 -26.52 41.11
CA TYR A 299 12.81 -26.95 41.64
C TYR A 299 11.91 -27.31 40.46
N ILE A 300 11.32 -28.49 40.49
CA ILE A 300 10.44 -29.00 39.43
C ILE A 300 9.06 -29.17 40.04
N CYS A 301 8.11 -28.34 39.62
CA CYS A 301 6.70 -28.56 39.87
C CYS A 301 6.23 -29.68 38.94
N LEU A 302 5.64 -30.73 39.50
CA LEU A 302 5.04 -31.85 38.77
C LEU A 302 3.55 -31.88 39.09
N ALA A 303 2.72 -31.74 38.06
CA ALA A 303 1.28 -31.95 38.15
C ALA A 303 0.96 -33.30 37.50
N GLU A 304 0.34 -34.21 38.25
CA GLU A 304 0.16 -35.61 37.86
C GLU A 304 -1.26 -36.08 38.14
N ASN A 305 -1.89 -36.73 37.18
CA ASN A 305 -3.14 -37.47 37.38
C ASN A 305 -3.02 -38.86 36.77
N ALA A 306 -4.05 -39.69 36.93
CA ALA A 306 -4.06 -41.08 36.49
C ALA A 306 -3.84 -41.31 34.97
N TYR A 307 -3.80 -40.24 34.17
CA TYR A 307 -3.65 -40.28 32.70
C TYR A 307 -2.36 -39.62 32.20
N GLY A 308 -1.58 -38.96 33.05
CA GLY A 308 -0.29 -38.37 32.67
C GLY A 308 0.19 -37.29 33.63
N SER A 309 1.36 -36.72 33.33
CA SER A 309 1.94 -35.61 34.09
C SER A 309 2.56 -34.54 33.20
N ASP A 310 2.54 -33.31 33.69
CA ASP A 310 3.20 -32.14 33.11
C ASP A 310 4.13 -31.50 34.15
N LYS A 311 5.20 -30.86 33.69
CA LYS A 311 6.30 -30.41 34.56
C LYS A 311 6.83 -29.03 34.20
N LEU A 312 7.00 -28.20 35.22
CA LEU A 312 7.61 -26.87 35.14
C LEU A 312 8.92 -26.84 35.93
N THR A 313 9.98 -26.31 35.34
CA THR A 313 11.28 -26.15 35.99
C THR A 313 11.55 -24.70 36.38
N VAL A 314 12.00 -24.50 37.62
CA VAL A 314 12.33 -23.21 38.23
C VAL A 314 13.72 -23.28 38.84
N MET A 315 14.63 -22.38 38.46
CA MET A 315 15.94 -22.25 39.07
C MET A 315 15.92 -21.23 40.20
N LEU A 316 16.13 -21.69 41.43
CA LEU A 316 16.19 -20.83 42.62
C LEU A 316 17.64 -20.40 42.89
N SER A 317 17.87 -19.09 42.90
CA SER A 317 19.17 -18.52 43.22
C SER A 317 19.07 -17.53 44.39
N VAL A 318 19.69 -17.89 45.50
CA VAL A 318 19.75 -17.04 46.70
C VAL A 318 21.08 -16.28 46.67
N VAL A 319 21.00 -14.96 46.49
CA VAL A 319 22.15 -14.06 46.35
C VAL A 319 22.27 -13.23 47.62
N ALA A 320 23.26 -13.58 48.43
CA ALA A 320 23.73 -12.79 49.56
C ALA A 320 25.25 -12.80 49.55
N TYR A 321 25.87 -11.64 49.79
CA TYR A 321 27.32 -11.53 49.93
C TYR A 321 27.66 -10.64 51.14
N PRO A 322 28.73 -10.97 51.89
CA PRO A 322 29.07 -10.29 53.12
C PRO A 322 29.28 -8.80 52.89
N SER A 323 29.03 -8.01 53.93
CA SER A 323 29.43 -6.61 53.96
C SER A 323 30.93 -6.49 53.68
N ARG A 324 31.33 -5.60 52.77
CA ARG A 324 32.73 -5.30 52.48
C ARG A 324 32.93 -3.79 52.46
N ILE A 325 33.88 -3.32 53.28
CA ILE A 325 34.34 -1.93 53.25
C ILE A 325 35.26 -1.79 52.03
N LEU A 326 34.94 -0.82 51.18
CA LEU A 326 35.61 -0.60 49.89
C LEU A 326 36.96 0.11 50.05
N GLU A 327 37.15 0.90 51.11
CA GLU A 327 38.43 1.52 51.41
C GLU A 327 39.41 0.55 52.11
N ALA A 328 40.70 0.91 52.09
CA ALA A 328 41.77 0.12 52.68
C ALA A 328 41.53 -0.16 54.18
N LYS A 329 41.88 -1.38 54.60
CA LYS A 329 41.69 -1.92 55.96
C LYS A 329 42.38 -1.11 57.05
N VAL A 330 43.49 -0.46 56.71
CA VAL A 330 44.18 0.52 57.53
C VAL A 330 44.46 1.74 56.65
N ARG A 331 44.21 2.94 57.17
CA ARG A 331 44.46 4.23 56.49
C ARG A 331 45.07 5.22 57.47
N ASP A 332 46.08 5.94 57.03
CA ASP A 332 46.65 7.06 57.78
C ASP A 332 46.20 8.38 57.14
N ILE A 333 45.65 9.29 57.95
CA ILE A 333 45.23 10.64 57.53
C ILE A 333 46.08 11.65 58.29
N LYS A 334 46.71 12.56 57.54
CA LYS A 334 47.36 13.77 58.07
C LYS A 334 46.47 14.96 57.76
N ALA A 335 46.26 15.83 58.73
CA ALA A 335 45.52 17.08 58.60
C ALA A 335 46.32 18.24 59.18
N HIS A 336 46.06 19.46 58.74
CA HIS A 336 46.63 20.65 59.34
C HIS A 336 45.71 21.18 60.45
N SER A 337 46.29 21.81 61.48
CA SER A 337 45.53 22.33 62.61
C SER A 337 44.50 23.37 62.14
N GLY A 338 43.23 23.18 62.48
CA GLY A 338 42.10 24.03 62.07
C GLY A 338 41.26 23.49 60.90
N GLU A 339 41.75 22.48 60.16
CA GLU A 339 41.00 21.87 59.05
C GLU A 339 39.81 21.02 59.52
N THR A 340 38.88 20.69 58.62
CA THR A 340 37.82 19.69 58.85
C THR A 340 38.21 18.36 58.21
N VAL A 341 38.11 17.26 58.96
CA VAL A 341 38.54 15.93 58.50
C VAL A 341 37.34 15.01 58.29
N GLU A 342 37.25 14.43 57.09
CA GLU A 342 36.26 13.43 56.72
C GLU A 342 36.89 12.03 56.60
N MET A 343 36.46 11.09 57.44
CA MET A 343 36.84 9.68 57.38
C MET A 343 35.73 8.89 56.71
N LYS A 344 35.88 8.62 55.40
CA LYS A 344 34.87 7.93 54.58
C LYS A 344 34.87 6.42 54.84
N CYS A 345 33.70 5.79 54.91
CA CYS A 345 33.57 4.33 54.99
C CYS A 345 32.43 3.83 54.10
N LYS A 346 32.75 3.71 52.81
CA LYS A 346 31.85 3.20 51.78
C LYS A 346 31.81 1.69 51.84
N THR A 347 30.62 1.14 51.70
CA THR A 347 30.36 -0.28 51.92
C THR A 347 29.55 -0.88 50.78
N GLU A 348 29.94 -2.08 50.36
CA GLU A 348 29.15 -2.94 49.50
C GLU A 348 28.61 -4.13 50.31
N GLY A 349 27.45 -4.67 49.92
CA GLY A 349 26.83 -5.81 50.57
C GLY A 349 25.38 -5.97 50.15
N ARG A 350 24.86 -7.20 50.16
CA ARG A 350 23.43 -7.45 49.95
C ARG A 350 22.89 -8.43 51.01
N PRO A 351 21.95 -8.01 51.90
CA PRO A 351 21.39 -6.65 52.05
C PRO A 351 22.42 -5.55 52.34
N VAL A 352 22.03 -4.28 52.14
CA VAL A 352 22.89 -3.11 52.38
C VAL A 352 23.37 -3.10 53.84
N PRO A 353 24.68 -3.00 54.10
CA PRO A 353 25.20 -3.10 55.46
C PRO A 353 25.02 -1.83 56.28
N VAL A 354 24.80 -2.00 57.58
CA VAL A 354 24.74 -0.90 58.55
C VAL A 354 26.16 -0.50 58.94
N VAL A 355 26.44 0.81 58.91
CA VAL A 355 27.76 1.38 59.23
C VAL A 355 27.76 1.99 60.63
N SER A 356 28.83 1.75 61.39
CA SER A 356 29.08 2.40 62.68
C SER A 356 30.56 2.69 62.88
N TRP A 357 30.86 3.70 63.70
CA TRP A 357 32.23 4.13 63.99
C TRP A 357 32.56 3.99 65.47
N ILE A 358 33.80 3.61 65.78
CA ILE A 358 34.41 3.71 67.11
C ILE A 358 35.44 4.84 67.02
N LEU A 359 35.29 5.87 67.87
CA LEU A 359 36.20 7.01 67.91
C LEU A 359 37.51 6.68 68.66
N ALA A 360 38.51 7.57 68.59
CA ALA A 360 39.79 7.38 69.27
C ALA A 360 39.67 7.20 70.81
N ASN A 361 38.65 7.79 71.45
CA ASN A 361 38.32 7.60 72.86
C ASN A 361 37.47 6.34 73.15
N ARG A 362 37.32 5.44 72.17
CA ARG A 362 36.52 4.20 72.20
C ARG A 362 34.99 4.36 72.23
N THR A 363 34.42 5.56 72.15
CA THR A 363 32.95 5.70 72.05
C THR A 363 32.44 5.22 70.69
N GLN A 364 31.36 4.42 70.65
CA GLN A 364 30.73 4.00 69.40
C GLN A 364 29.61 4.98 68.99
N VAL A 365 29.64 5.44 67.74
CA VAL A 365 28.63 6.29 67.11
C VAL A 365 27.95 5.50 65.99
N ARG A 366 26.61 5.51 65.96
CA ARG A 366 25.77 4.85 64.95
C ARG A 366 24.93 5.90 64.21
N GLY A 367 24.41 5.55 63.03
CA GLY A 367 23.75 6.49 62.12
C GLY A 367 22.56 7.25 62.74
N GLN A 368 22.47 8.55 62.41
CA GLN A 368 21.53 9.56 62.93
C GLN A 368 21.62 9.89 64.43
N ASN A 369 22.66 10.64 64.79
CA ASN A 369 22.57 11.61 65.90
C ASN A 369 22.24 13.00 65.33
N ASN A 370 21.01 13.47 65.52
CA ASN A 370 20.60 14.86 65.24
C ASN A 370 21.00 15.78 66.42
N GLY A 371 22.31 15.95 66.66
CA GLY A 371 22.83 16.80 67.74
C GLY A 371 23.95 17.72 67.25
N HIS A 372 23.88 19.00 67.62
CA HIS A 372 24.93 19.99 67.37
C HIS A 372 26.23 19.61 68.10
N GLY A 373 27.08 18.83 67.43
CA GLY A 373 28.37 18.37 67.96
C GLY A 373 29.45 18.41 66.88
N ARG A 374 30.69 18.66 67.31
CA ARG A 374 31.88 18.76 66.44
C ARG A 374 32.20 17.47 65.66
N VAL A 375 31.59 16.34 66.04
CA VAL A 375 31.79 15.01 65.45
C VAL A 375 30.44 14.42 65.04
N THR A 376 30.27 14.10 63.76
CA THR A 376 29.01 13.57 63.20
C THR A 376 29.24 12.41 62.23
N VAL A 377 28.22 11.55 62.04
CA VAL A 377 28.25 10.46 61.05
C VAL A 377 27.13 10.66 60.03
N THR A 378 27.49 10.74 58.75
CA THR A 378 26.55 10.99 57.63
C THR A 378 25.73 9.75 57.27
N ARG A 379 24.69 9.93 56.43
CA ARG A 379 23.85 8.82 55.94
C ARG A 379 24.63 7.79 55.11
N GLU A 380 25.71 8.22 54.46
CA GLU A 380 26.63 7.38 53.67
C GLU A 380 27.70 6.70 54.54
N GLY A 381 27.65 6.84 55.88
CA GLY A 381 28.58 6.21 56.81
C GLY A 381 29.93 6.93 56.93
N THR A 382 30.05 8.19 56.51
CA THR A 382 31.28 9.00 56.68
C THR A 382 31.29 9.67 58.06
N LEU A 383 32.40 9.57 58.79
CA LEU A 383 32.63 10.28 60.05
C LEU A 383 33.29 11.64 59.75
N VAL A 384 32.72 12.74 60.24
CA VAL A 384 33.23 14.10 60.03
C VAL A 384 33.63 14.70 61.38
N ILE A 385 34.82 15.32 61.44
CA ILE A 385 35.33 16.06 62.61
C ILE A 385 35.69 17.48 62.15
N GLN A 386 34.99 18.49 62.66
CA GLN A 386 35.24 19.89 62.34
C GLN A 386 36.31 20.51 63.26
N GLN A 387 37.07 21.47 62.74
CA GLN A 387 38.15 22.18 63.46
C GLN A 387 39.07 21.22 64.24
N VAL A 388 39.86 20.46 63.49
CA VAL A 388 40.73 19.43 64.03
C VAL A 388 41.93 20.05 64.75
N SER A 389 42.15 19.60 65.98
CA SER A 389 43.23 20.01 66.86
C SER A 389 44.25 18.87 67.01
N VAL A 390 45.45 19.20 67.53
CA VAL A 390 46.48 18.19 67.85
C VAL A 390 46.02 17.11 68.85
N TYR A 391 44.92 17.34 69.58
CA TYR A 391 44.33 16.37 70.52
C TYR A 391 43.43 15.32 69.87
N ASP A 392 42.98 15.53 68.64
CA ASP A 392 42.10 14.60 67.90
C ASP A 392 42.86 13.39 67.31
N ARG A 393 44.19 13.37 67.46
CA ARG A 393 45.09 12.29 67.04
C ARG A 393 44.68 10.95 67.68
N GLY A 394 44.62 9.89 66.88
CA GLY A 394 44.23 8.58 67.38
C GLY A 394 43.76 7.60 66.31
N HIS A 395 43.27 6.44 66.75
CA HIS A 395 42.80 5.36 65.87
C HIS A 395 41.28 5.23 65.94
N TYR A 396 40.62 5.44 64.82
CA TYR A 396 39.18 5.35 64.62
C TYR A 396 38.88 4.03 63.88
N LYS A 397 37.76 3.35 64.16
CA LYS A 397 37.39 2.10 63.46
C LYS A 397 36.00 2.20 62.87
N CYS A 398 35.87 1.94 61.57
CA CYS A 398 34.59 1.68 60.93
C CYS A 398 34.24 0.20 61.02
N ILE A 399 32.97 -0.10 61.25
CA ILE A 399 32.39 -1.44 61.26
C ILE A 399 31.16 -1.43 60.33
N ALA A 400 31.19 -2.29 59.31
CA ALA A 400 30.08 -2.57 58.42
C ALA A 400 29.51 -3.95 58.73
N SER A 401 28.19 -4.11 58.74
CA SER A 401 27.55 -5.40 59.03
C SER A 401 26.28 -5.63 58.22
N ASN A 402 26.15 -6.82 57.64
CA ASN A 402 24.88 -7.34 57.11
C ASN A 402 24.68 -8.82 57.57
N PRO A 403 23.51 -9.43 57.34
CA PRO A 403 23.25 -10.83 57.71
C PRO A 403 24.16 -11.89 57.06
N ALA A 404 24.99 -11.50 56.07
CA ALA A 404 25.93 -12.38 55.39
C ALA A 404 27.39 -12.24 55.88
N GLY A 405 27.71 -11.21 56.67
CA GLY A 405 29.05 -11.01 57.24
C GLY A 405 29.24 -9.65 57.91
N ILE A 406 30.41 -9.48 58.54
CA ILE A 406 30.87 -8.24 59.18
C ILE A 406 32.26 -7.93 58.63
N ASP A 407 32.53 -6.65 58.36
CA ASP A 407 33.84 -6.18 57.92
C ASP A 407 34.23 -4.88 58.65
N THR A 408 35.53 -4.68 58.85
CA THR A 408 36.07 -3.58 59.66
C THR A 408 37.28 -2.91 59.00
N ALA A 409 37.46 -1.62 59.24
CA ALA A 409 38.59 -0.84 58.77
C ALA A 409 39.03 0.19 59.82
N THR A 410 40.33 0.42 59.96
CA THR A 410 40.93 1.35 60.94
C THR A 410 41.50 2.58 60.24
N VAL A 411 41.37 3.76 60.85
CA VAL A 411 41.89 5.04 60.37
C VAL A 411 42.71 5.71 61.47
N ARG A 412 43.95 6.09 61.20
CA ARG A 412 44.85 6.79 62.12
C ARG A 412 44.95 8.26 61.75
N LEU A 413 44.54 9.16 62.64
CA LEU A 413 44.63 10.61 62.44
C LEU A 413 45.91 11.18 63.07
N GLN A 414 46.62 12.02 62.31
CA GLN A 414 47.79 12.82 62.71
C GLN A 414 47.55 14.30 62.33
N VAL A 415 48.10 15.26 63.09
CA VAL A 415 47.83 16.70 62.91
C VAL A 415 49.11 17.54 62.98
N VAL A 416 49.30 18.51 62.07
CA VAL A 416 50.55 19.30 61.86
C VAL A 416 50.30 20.79 61.52
N ALA A 417 51.37 21.62 61.45
CA ALA A 417 51.33 23.06 61.11
C ALA A 417 51.37 23.34 59.58
N ALA A 418 51.16 24.59 59.14
CA ALA A 418 50.92 24.96 57.73
C ALA A 418 52.17 25.54 56.99
N PRO A 419 52.47 25.10 55.75
CA PRO A 419 53.54 25.66 54.91
C PRO A 419 53.07 26.84 54.01
N PRO A 420 53.97 27.62 53.38
CA PRO A 420 53.59 28.67 52.44
C PRO A 420 53.05 28.12 51.11
N GLY A 421 52.12 28.84 50.50
CA GLY A 421 51.50 28.55 49.21
C GLY A 421 51.39 29.79 48.32
N ILE A 422 51.59 29.63 47.01
CA ILE A 422 51.32 30.67 46.01
C ILE A 422 49.85 30.54 45.59
N LEU A 423 49.13 31.67 45.53
CA LEU A 423 47.69 31.72 45.29
C LEU A 423 47.32 31.44 43.83
N GLU A 424 48.15 31.88 42.87
CA GLU A 424 47.96 31.60 41.46
C GLU A 424 48.45 30.20 41.08
N GLU A 425 47.90 29.64 39.99
CA GLU A 425 48.14 28.27 39.54
C GLU A 425 49.65 27.94 39.45
N LYS A 426 50.09 26.89 40.17
CA LYS A 426 51.51 26.46 40.23
C LYS A 426 52.16 26.21 38.87
N ARG A 427 51.37 25.96 37.81
CA ARG A 427 51.83 25.95 36.42
C ARG A 427 50.78 26.62 35.55
N GLN A 428 51.18 27.64 34.79
CA GLN A 428 50.31 28.31 33.82
C GLN A 428 50.98 28.34 32.45
N LEU A 429 50.24 28.06 31.38
CA LEU A 429 50.66 28.33 30.00
C LEU A 429 50.11 29.68 29.58
N VAL A 430 50.99 30.60 29.19
CA VAL A 430 50.61 31.89 28.62
C VAL A 430 51.03 31.88 27.15
N LYS A 431 50.09 32.22 26.27
CA LYS A 431 50.34 32.37 24.84
C LYS A 431 50.34 33.85 24.48
N ALA A 432 51.26 34.27 23.63
CA ALA A 432 51.37 35.65 23.16
C ALA A 432 51.96 35.67 21.74
N ASP A 433 51.58 36.66 20.93
CA ASP A 433 52.12 36.81 19.59
C ASP A 433 53.43 37.60 19.59
N VAL A 434 54.24 37.42 18.54
CA VAL A 434 55.50 38.16 18.35
C VAL A 434 55.22 39.68 18.33
N GLY A 435 55.91 40.43 19.20
CA GLY A 435 55.80 41.88 19.37
C GLY A 435 54.91 42.34 20.54
N GLN A 436 54.13 41.44 21.16
CA GLN A 436 53.27 41.80 22.31
C GLN A 436 54.07 41.95 23.62
N SER A 437 53.40 42.33 24.71
CA SER A 437 53.98 42.44 26.07
C SER A 437 53.04 41.79 27.09
N VAL A 438 53.58 41.15 28.14
CA VAL A 438 52.81 40.24 29.01
C VAL A 438 53.11 40.41 30.50
N TRP A 439 52.09 40.21 31.33
CA TRP A 439 52.14 40.32 32.79
C TRP A 439 51.92 38.95 33.45
N MET A 440 52.68 38.66 34.51
CA MET A 440 52.73 37.37 35.19
C MET A 440 52.69 37.60 36.72
N PRO A 441 51.53 37.47 37.39
CA PRO A 441 51.40 37.69 38.83
C PRO A 441 51.98 36.54 39.68
N CYS A 442 52.31 36.80 40.95
CA CYS A 442 52.71 35.77 41.91
C CYS A 442 52.55 36.25 43.36
N THR A 443 51.38 36.00 43.93
CA THR A 443 50.98 36.37 45.29
C THR A 443 51.09 35.16 46.21
N ALA A 444 51.73 35.28 47.37
CA ALA A 444 51.97 34.15 48.27
C ALA A 444 51.44 34.36 49.70
N GLN A 445 50.90 33.28 50.28
CA GLN A 445 50.28 33.23 51.60
C GLN A 445 50.87 32.10 52.44
N GLY A 446 51.06 32.30 53.74
CA GLY A 446 51.52 31.26 54.68
C GLY A 446 51.60 31.76 56.12
N ASP A 447 51.80 30.83 57.06
CA ASP A 447 52.07 31.16 58.46
C ASP A 447 53.42 30.52 58.89
N PRO A 448 54.52 31.29 58.98
CA PRO A 448 54.63 32.75 58.74
C PRO A 448 54.57 33.17 57.27
N GLN A 449 54.28 34.45 57.00
CA GLN A 449 54.15 34.99 55.63
C GLN A 449 55.44 34.83 54.78
N PRO A 450 55.34 34.33 53.53
CA PRO A 450 56.48 34.16 52.62
C PRO A 450 56.86 35.42 51.82
N THR A 451 58.09 35.45 51.30
CA THR A 451 58.60 36.46 50.34
C THR A 451 58.81 35.87 48.94
N THR A 452 58.61 36.67 47.88
CA THR A 452 58.54 36.20 46.47
C THR A 452 59.59 36.82 45.55
N HIS A 453 60.15 36.05 44.62
CA HIS A 453 61.04 36.52 43.54
C HIS A 453 60.87 35.69 42.26
N TRP A 454 61.36 36.18 41.11
CA TRP A 454 61.26 35.50 39.81
C TRP A 454 62.61 35.01 39.28
N VAL A 455 62.55 33.99 38.42
CA VAL A 455 63.64 33.46 37.60
C VAL A 455 63.15 33.44 36.14
N LEU A 456 63.90 34.08 35.25
CA LEU A 456 63.59 34.12 33.82
C LEU A 456 64.03 32.82 33.13
N MET A 457 63.58 32.63 31.89
CA MET A 457 63.84 31.43 31.09
C MET A 457 65.32 31.11 30.78
N ASP A 458 66.20 32.10 30.87
CA ASP A 458 67.66 31.96 30.74
C ASP A 458 68.36 31.67 32.08
N GLY A 459 67.60 31.62 33.18
CA GLY A 459 68.09 31.46 34.55
C GLY A 459 68.32 32.77 35.30
N THR A 460 68.10 33.94 34.70
CA THR A 460 68.32 35.24 35.34
C THR A 460 67.33 35.47 36.49
N VAL A 461 67.82 35.76 37.70
CA VAL A 461 66.98 36.00 38.88
C VAL A 461 66.59 37.48 38.99
N VAL A 462 65.29 37.76 39.12
CA VAL A 462 64.71 39.10 39.23
C VAL A 462 64.01 39.24 40.58
N MET A 463 64.62 40.02 41.48
CA MET A 463 64.06 40.34 42.78
C MET A 463 62.88 41.33 42.67
N PRO A 464 61.96 41.37 43.65
CA PRO A 464 60.88 42.36 43.68
C PRO A 464 61.42 43.80 43.68
N HIS A 465 60.67 44.73 43.08
CA HIS A 465 61.03 46.14 42.80
C HIS A 465 62.02 46.40 41.66
N HIS A 466 62.52 45.38 40.95
CA HIS A 466 63.40 45.58 39.80
C HIS A 466 62.69 46.28 38.61
N THR A 467 63.32 47.24 37.94
CA THR A 467 62.74 47.97 36.78
C THR A 467 63.76 48.16 35.66
N SER A 468 63.40 47.85 34.42
CA SER A 468 64.22 47.92 33.21
C SER A 468 63.39 48.35 31.99
N SER A 469 64.02 48.62 30.84
CA SER A 469 63.31 48.90 29.59
C SER A 469 62.46 47.70 29.11
N ARG A 470 62.92 46.46 29.39
CA ARG A 470 62.27 45.21 28.94
C ARG A 470 61.58 44.39 30.05
N VAL A 471 62.04 44.47 31.30
CA VAL A 471 61.59 43.58 32.42
C VAL A 471 61.38 44.34 33.73
N ASN A 472 60.15 44.31 34.28
CA ASN A 472 59.78 44.98 35.53
C ASN A 472 59.16 44.01 36.54
N SER A 473 59.48 44.16 37.84
CA SER A 473 59.03 43.29 38.94
C SER A 473 58.50 44.13 40.11
N PHE A 474 57.36 43.73 40.68
CA PHE A 474 56.57 44.52 41.64
C PHE A 474 56.54 43.89 43.05
N PRO A 475 56.31 44.68 44.13
CA PRO A 475 56.26 44.18 45.51
C PRO A 475 55.23 43.08 45.79
N ASN A 476 54.13 43.04 45.02
CA ASN A 476 53.13 41.97 45.08
C ASN A 476 53.56 40.69 44.32
N GLY A 477 54.85 40.57 43.98
CA GLY A 477 55.42 39.46 43.23
C GLY A 477 55.05 39.41 41.74
N THR A 478 54.45 40.46 41.15
CA THR A 478 54.13 40.45 39.70
C THR A 478 55.34 40.80 38.82
N LEU A 479 55.53 40.09 37.71
CA LEU A 479 56.55 40.34 36.67
C LEU A 479 55.89 40.81 35.36
N HIS A 480 56.49 41.78 34.66
CA HIS A 480 56.03 42.32 33.37
C HIS A 480 57.18 42.31 32.37
N LEU A 481 56.98 41.61 31.25
CA LEU A 481 57.96 41.40 30.18
C LEU A 481 57.45 42.04 28.88
N LYS A 482 58.29 42.84 28.21
CA LYS A 482 57.89 43.66 27.05
C LYS A 482 58.54 43.22 25.73
N ASN A 483 57.81 43.44 24.63
CA ASN A 483 58.21 43.25 23.23
C ASN A 483 58.78 41.84 22.95
N LEU A 484 57.88 40.86 22.83
CA LEU A 484 58.19 39.43 22.80
C LEU A 484 58.69 38.93 21.44
N GLY A 485 59.79 38.17 21.44
CA GLY A 485 60.27 37.38 20.31
C GLY A 485 59.95 35.89 20.45
N VAL A 486 60.05 35.11 19.35
CA VAL A 486 59.85 33.64 19.41
C VAL A 486 60.84 32.97 20.38
N SER A 487 62.05 33.54 20.48
CA SER A 487 63.10 33.17 21.44
C SER A 487 62.74 33.39 22.91
N ASP A 488 61.69 34.17 23.21
CA ASP A 488 61.24 34.43 24.58
C ASP A 488 60.25 33.34 25.08
N SER A 489 59.97 32.34 24.23
CA SER A 489 59.21 31.14 24.60
C SER A 489 60.01 30.26 25.56
N GLY A 490 59.55 30.15 26.80
CA GLY A 490 60.30 29.44 27.83
C GLY A 490 59.59 29.43 29.18
N LYS A 491 60.26 28.93 30.21
CA LYS A 491 59.72 28.78 31.56
C LYS A 491 60.26 29.86 32.48
N TYR A 492 59.35 30.62 33.07
CA TYR A 492 59.61 31.66 34.06
C TYR A 492 59.12 31.12 35.41
N GLU A 493 59.97 31.07 36.43
CA GLU A 493 59.62 30.52 37.73
C GLU A 493 59.51 31.63 38.79
N CYS A 494 58.37 31.74 39.47
CA CYS A 494 58.27 32.50 40.71
C CYS A 494 58.44 31.58 41.90
N ILE A 495 59.22 31.99 42.89
CA ILE A 495 59.51 31.22 44.09
C ILE A 495 59.14 32.04 45.32
N ALA A 496 58.32 31.45 46.20
CA ALA A 496 57.88 31.99 47.47
C ALA A 496 58.50 31.20 48.64
N THR A 497 59.07 31.89 49.62
CA THR A 497 59.87 31.25 50.68
C THR A 497 59.48 31.73 52.07
N SER A 498 59.28 30.79 53.02
CA SER A 498 59.06 31.04 54.45
C SER A 498 59.88 30.05 55.30
N SER A 499 59.89 30.22 56.63
CA SER A 499 60.61 29.34 57.55
C SER A 499 60.08 27.91 57.60
N THR A 500 58.83 27.69 57.19
CA THR A 500 58.18 26.37 57.10
C THR A 500 58.34 25.67 55.74
N GLY A 501 58.93 26.33 54.74
CA GLY A 501 59.22 25.73 53.43
C GLY A 501 59.32 26.75 52.29
N SER A 502 59.49 26.26 51.07
CA SER A 502 59.38 27.05 49.84
C SER A 502 58.39 26.43 48.86
N GLU A 503 57.71 27.28 48.11
CA GLU A 503 56.74 26.92 47.08
C GLU A 503 57.11 27.61 45.77
N ARG A 504 56.82 26.98 44.63
CA ARG A 504 57.17 27.55 43.32
C ARG A 504 56.04 27.43 42.30
N ARG A 505 55.94 28.48 41.48
CA ARG A 505 55.03 28.65 40.36
C ARG A 505 55.83 28.74 39.07
N VAL A 506 55.43 28.02 38.02
CA VAL A 506 56.11 28.03 36.72
C VAL A 506 55.17 28.50 35.62
N VAL A 507 55.40 29.70 35.10
CA VAL A 507 54.71 30.21 33.91
C VAL A 507 55.50 29.81 32.67
N THR A 508 54.90 29.02 31.79
CA THR A 508 55.47 28.72 30.48
C THR A 508 54.90 29.71 29.47
N LEU A 509 55.75 30.56 28.89
CA LEU A 509 55.39 31.44 27.80
C LEU A 509 55.61 30.69 26.48
N SER A 510 54.61 30.70 25.60
CA SER A 510 54.66 30.08 24.27
C SER A 510 54.31 31.12 23.22
N VAL A 511 55.30 31.51 22.41
CA VAL A 511 55.14 32.48 21.32
C VAL A 511 54.95 31.69 20.02
N GLU A 512 53.70 31.57 19.58
CA GLU A 512 53.31 30.63 18.53
C GLU A 512 53.59 31.16 17.10
N LYS A 513 53.68 30.22 16.15
CA LYS A 513 53.89 30.50 14.73
C LYS A 513 52.68 30.00 13.93
N ILE A 514 52.26 30.77 12.93
CA ILE A 514 50.98 30.60 12.24
C ILE A 514 51.04 29.45 11.22
N GLU A 515 50.13 28.47 11.37
CA GLU A 515 49.80 27.45 10.36
C GLU A 515 48.43 27.74 9.74
N ILE A 516 48.23 27.37 8.46
CA ILE A 516 47.09 27.85 7.66
C ILE A 516 46.50 26.68 6.86
N ALA A 517 45.23 26.36 7.14
CA ALA A 517 44.46 25.35 6.39
C ALA A 517 44.45 25.67 4.88
N PRO A 518 44.44 24.65 4.00
CA PRO A 518 44.57 24.90 2.58
C PRO A 518 43.34 25.60 2.02
N GLN A 519 43.57 26.54 1.11
CA GLN A 519 42.54 27.35 0.46
C GLN A 519 42.83 27.40 -1.04
N ILE A 520 41.85 27.03 -1.86
CA ILE A 520 41.89 27.17 -3.31
C ILE A 520 41.76 28.66 -3.65
N ILE A 521 42.89 29.26 -4.03
CA ILE A 521 42.98 30.69 -4.33
C ILE A 521 42.68 31.02 -5.78
N GLU A 522 42.95 30.08 -6.70
CA GLU A 522 42.77 30.29 -8.13
C GLU A 522 42.29 29.01 -8.81
N THR A 523 41.24 29.12 -9.60
CA THR A 523 40.79 28.09 -10.54
C THR A 523 40.53 28.70 -11.90
N SER A 524 40.51 27.89 -12.96
CA SER A 524 39.88 28.35 -14.21
C SER A 524 38.41 28.74 -13.95
N GLY A 525 37.81 29.54 -14.85
CA GLY A 525 36.45 30.04 -14.66
C GLY A 525 35.44 28.95 -14.30
N ARG A 526 34.55 29.25 -13.34
CA ARG A 526 33.46 28.36 -12.87
C ARG A 526 32.60 27.80 -14.02
N ARG A 527 32.57 28.49 -15.16
CA ARG A 527 32.20 27.93 -16.46
C ARG A 527 33.36 28.10 -17.42
N THR A 528 33.73 27.03 -18.10
CA THR A 528 34.72 27.01 -19.17
C THR A 528 34.05 26.48 -20.43
N GLU A 529 34.10 27.25 -21.52
CA GLU A 529 33.42 26.92 -22.76
C GLU A 529 34.43 26.76 -23.90
N LEU A 530 34.37 25.65 -24.64
CA LEU A 530 35.40 25.27 -25.61
C LEU A 530 34.81 24.75 -26.92
N ALA A 531 35.55 24.90 -28.02
CA ALA A 531 35.19 24.25 -29.27
C ALA A 531 35.44 22.73 -29.22
N TYR A 532 34.58 21.96 -29.87
CA TYR A 532 34.70 20.52 -30.06
C TYR A 532 36.07 20.19 -30.65
N GLY A 533 36.74 19.18 -30.10
CA GLY A 533 38.09 18.77 -30.48
C GLY A 533 39.22 19.57 -29.82
N SER A 534 38.94 20.71 -29.18
CA SER A 534 39.94 21.54 -28.48
C SER A 534 40.51 20.86 -27.24
N GLN A 535 41.69 21.30 -26.80
CA GLN A 535 42.27 20.88 -25.51
C GLN A 535 41.62 21.65 -24.35
N LEU A 536 40.96 20.93 -23.43
CA LEU A 536 40.49 21.49 -22.15
C LEU A 536 41.67 21.59 -21.18
N ARG A 537 41.83 22.76 -20.55
CA ARG A 537 42.72 22.95 -19.40
C ARG A 537 41.93 23.59 -18.27
N LEU A 538 41.82 22.90 -17.14
CA LEU A 538 41.24 23.45 -15.92
C LEU A 538 42.35 23.57 -14.87
N ASN A 539 42.72 24.80 -14.56
CA ASN A 539 43.67 25.14 -13.52
C ASN A 539 42.99 25.02 -12.15
N CYS A 540 43.73 24.58 -11.15
CA CYS A 540 43.36 24.69 -9.75
C CYS A 540 44.62 24.78 -8.90
N THR A 541 44.77 25.89 -8.18
CA THR A 541 45.91 26.15 -7.29
C THR A 541 45.39 26.48 -5.90
N ALA A 542 46.12 26.01 -4.88
CA ALA A 542 45.76 26.22 -3.50
C ALA A 542 46.99 26.60 -2.67
N THR A 543 46.81 27.61 -1.83
CA THR A 543 47.76 27.95 -0.76
C THR A 543 47.44 27.12 0.48
N GLY A 544 48.35 27.12 1.45
CA GLY A 544 48.21 26.39 2.70
C GLY A 544 49.59 26.14 3.29
N ILE A 545 49.67 26.05 4.62
CA ILE A 545 50.88 25.74 5.36
C ILE A 545 50.51 24.57 6.29
N PRO A 546 50.86 23.31 5.96
CA PRO A 546 51.66 22.86 4.82
C PRO A 546 50.97 22.92 3.44
N LYS A 547 51.77 22.95 2.36
CA LYS A 547 51.31 23.10 0.97
C LYS A 547 50.43 21.91 0.52
N PRO A 548 49.23 22.15 -0.04
CA PRO A 548 48.29 21.08 -0.42
C PRO A 548 48.61 20.37 -1.76
N GLN A 549 48.11 19.14 -1.88
CA GLN A 549 48.05 18.33 -3.10
C GLN A 549 46.71 18.52 -3.83
N ILE A 550 46.72 18.56 -5.17
CA ILE A 550 45.54 18.72 -6.01
C ILE A 550 45.08 17.38 -6.62
N ILE A 551 43.77 17.09 -6.56
CA ILE A 551 43.10 15.90 -7.10
C ILE A 551 41.83 16.35 -7.86
N TRP A 552 41.50 15.69 -8.98
CA TRP A 552 40.33 16.01 -9.81
C TRP A 552 39.28 14.90 -9.84
N ARG A 553 38.01 15.29 -9.92
CA ARG A 553 36.88 14.41 -10.25
C ARG A 553 36.26 14.83 -11.57
N LEU A 554 36.15 13.88 -12.49
CA LEU A 554 35.54 14.03 -13.82
C LEU A 554 34.00 13.94 -13.76
N PRO A 555 33.26 14.41 -14.79
CA PRO A 555 31.81 14.26 -14.88
C PRO A 555 31.32 12.80 -14.83
N SER A 556 32.14 11.87 -15.30
CA SER A 556 31.94 10.41 -15.17
C SER A 556 32.05 9.89 -13.73
N LYS A 557 32.33 10.77 -12.77
CA LYS A 557 32.66 10.52 -11.34
C LYS A 557 34.01 9.85 -11.10
N ALA A 558 34.80 9.53 -12.12
CA ALA A 558 36.16 9.03 -11.99
C ALA A 558 37.07 10.06 -11.31
N LEU A 559 38.00 9.59 -10.48
CA LEU A 559 39.03 10.41 -9.83
C LEU A 559 40.35 10.28 -10.59
N VAL A 560 41.03 11.41 -10.80
CA VAL A 560 42.30 11.52 -11.53
C VAL A 560 43.22 12.44 -10.74
N ASP A 561 44.44 11.99 -10.49
CA ASP A 561 45.50 12.81 -9.90
C ASP A 561 46.77 12.74 -10.77
N ARG A 562 47.89 13.28 -10.28
CA ARG A 562 49.17 13.28 -10.98
C ARG A 562 49.68 11.86 -11.33
N TRP A 563 49.35 10.85 -10.52
CA TRP A 563 49.91 9.50 -10.60
C TRP A 563 48.97 8.52 -11.33
N HIS A 564 47.65 8.74 -11.26
CA HIS A 564 46.62 7.88 -11.86
C HIS A 564 46.06 8.50 -13.15
N ARG A 565 46.67 8.20 -14.31
CA ARG A 565 46.22 8.71 -15.62
C ARG A 565 45.13 7.85 -16.25
N MET A 566 44.14 8.48 -16.88
CA MET A 566 43.04 7.79 -17.56
C MET A 566 43.27 7.77 -19.08
N GLY A 567 44.14 6.84 -19.52
CA GLY A 567 44.62 6.76 -20.91
C GLY A 567 45.61 7.88 -21.27
N SER A 568 45.93 8.01 -22.55
CA SER A 568 46.86 9.04 -23.06
C SER A 568 46.23 10.44 -23.19
N ARG A 569 44.90 10.55 -23.15
CA ARG A 569 44.15 11.80 -23.44
C ARG A 569 43.87 12.68 -22.22
N ILE A 570 43.93 12.14 -20.99
CA ILE A 570 43.59 12.85 -19.75
C ILE A 570 44.75 12.77 -18.76
N GLN A 571 45.30 13.93 -18.36
CA GLN A 571 46.47 14.04 -17.48
C GLN A 571 46.37 15.23 -16.53
N VAL A 572 46.96 15.10 -15.33
CA VAL A 572 47.09 16.20 -14.35
C VAL A 572 48.56 16.62 -14.25
N LEU A 573 48.81 17.91 -14.39
CA LEU A 573 50.15 18.54 -14.40
C LEU A 573 50.65 18.86 -12.98
N GLU A 574 51.95 19.16 -12.83
CA GLU A 574 52.57 19.43 -11.53
C GLU A 574 51.97 20.62 -10.78
N ASN A 575 51.46 21.61 -11.51
CA ASN A 575 50.81 22.80 -10.98
C ASN A 575 49.34 22.58 -10.57
N GLY A 576 48.84 21.34 -10.61
CA GLY A 576 47.46 20.99 -10.28
C GLY A 576 46.46 21.10 -11.44
N THR A 577 46.88 21.53 -12.63
CA THR A 577 45.99 21.68 -13.80
C THR A 577 45.64 20.32 -14.40
N ILE A 578 44.35 20.04 -14.65
CA ILE A 578 43.93 18.90 -15.48
C ILE A 578 43.83 19.31 -16.95
N VAL A 579 44.32 18.44 -17.83
CA VAL A 579 44.33 18.61 -19.29
C VAL A 579 43.62 17.44 -19.95
N ILE A 580 42.71 17.73 -20.87
CA ILE A 580 42.09 16.75 -21.79
C ILE A 580 42.40 17.19 -23.22
N ASP A 581 43.17 16.39 -23.96
CA ASP A 581 43.82 16.85 -25.20
C ASP A 581 42.87 17.12 -26.36
N SER A 582 41.73 16.45 -26.42
CA SER A 582 40.71 16.70 -27.44
C SER A 582 39.32 16.40 -26.87
N VAL A 583 38.51 17.44 -26.69
CA VAL A 583 37.23 17.43 -25.96
C VAL A 583 36.08 17.03 -26.87
N SER A 584 35.24 16.10 -26.40
CA SER A 584 34.00 15.67 -27.05
C SER A 584 32.77 16.08 -26.23
N ASP A 585 31.57 15.90 -26.79
CA ASP A 585 30.31 16.09 -26.05
C ASP A 585 30.19 15.24 -24.77
N LYS A 586 30.94 14.13 -24.67
CA LYS A 586 30.95 13.26 -23.48
C LYS A 586 31.80 13.81 -22.33
N ASP A 587 32.66 14.79 -22.63
CA ASP A 587 33.54 15.45 -21.66
C ASP A 587 32.90 16.72 -21.08
N ALA A 588 31.76 17.15 -21.62
CA ALA A 588 30.95 18.23 -21.06
C ALA A 588 30.29 17.78 -19.75
N GLY A 589 30.29 18.65 -18.74
CA GLY A 589 29.74 18.36 -17.42
C GLY A 589 30.47 19.08 -16.29
N ASP A 590 30.22 18.61 -15.07
CA ASP A 590 30.75 19.23 -13.84
C ASP A 590 32.02 18.50 -13.37
N TYR A 591 33.12 19.27 -13.26
CA TYR A 591 34.43 18.85 -12.78
C TYR A 591 34.64 19.43 -11.36
N LEU A 592 35.23 18.65 -10.46
CA LEU A 592 35.51 19.10 -9.08
C LEU A 592 37.01 19.02 -8.82
N CYS A 593 37.63 20.15 -8.47
CA CYS A 593 38.97 20.19 -7.90
C CYS A 593 38.90 19.98 -6.38
N VAL A 594 39.88 19.24 -5.85
CA VAL A 594 40.11 19.00 -4.42
C VAL A 594 41.54 19.38 -4.08
N ALA A 595 41.74 20.25 -3.09
CA ALA A 595 43.04 20.59 -2.51
C ALA A 595 43.13 20.04 -1.08
N ARG A 596 44.18 19.27 -0.78
CA ARG A 596 44.31 18.50 0.47
C ARG A 596 45.67 18.67 1.15
N SER A 597 45.71 18.97 2.44
CA SER A 597 46.93 18.93 3.27
C SER A 597 46.64 18.39 4.67
N SER A 598 47.68 18.28 5.53
CA SER A 598 47.50 17.86 6.94
C SER A 598 46.68 18.85 7.78
N ALA A 599 46.49 20.09 7.29
CA ALA A 599 45.72 21.13 7.96
C ALA A 599 44.25 21.22 7.49
N GLY A 600 43.84 20.45 6.47
CA GLY A 600 42.45 20.41 5.99
C GLY A 600 42.30 20.07 4.50
N ASP A 601 41.07 20.20 4.01
CA ASP A 601 40.69 20.05 2.60
C ASP A 601 39.88 21.27 2.14
N ASP A 602 40.02 21.66 0.86
CA ASP A 602 39.15 22.63 0.18
C ASP A 602 38.74 22.13 -1.22
N LEU A 603 37.60 22.61 -1.73
CA LEU A 603 36.84 22.01 -2.84
C LEU A 603 36.23 23.09 -3.77
N GLN A 604 36.51 23.04 -5.08
CA GLN A 604 35.90 23.98 -6.05
C GLN A 604 35.34 23.26 -7.28
N LEU A 605 34.03 23.45 -7.52
CA LEU A 605 33.31 22.91 -8.68
C LEU A 605 33.40 23.85 -9.88
N MET A 606 33.61 23.29 -11.07
CA MET A 606 33.82 23.99 -12.33
C MET A 606 33.05 23.25 -13.43
N LYS A 607 32.32 23.98 -14.29
CA LYS A 607 31.46 23.40 -15.32
C LYS A 607 32.07 23.58 -16.71
N VAL A 608 32.17 22.50 -17.48
CA VAL A 608 32.65 22.53 -18.87
C VAL A 608 31.47 22.34 -19.82
N SER A 609 31.36 23.22 -20.81
CA SER A 609 30.42 23.11 -21.92
C SER A 609 31.16 23.27 -23.26
N VAL A 610 30.60 22.68 -24.32
CA VAL A 610 31.22 22.69 -25.65
C VAL A 610 30.44 23.67 -26.55
N SER A 611 30.98 24.88 -26.73
CA SER A 611 30.32 26.03 -27.38
C SER A 611 30.24 25.90 -28.90
N MET A 612 31.29 25.36 -29.53
CA MET A 612 31.41 25.34 -30.98
C MET A 612 31.53 23.89 -31.47
N LYS A 613 30.75 23.51 -32.48
CA LYS A 613 30.65 22.14 -33.00
C LYS A 613 30.71 22.18 -34.53
N PRO A 614 31.45 21.28 -35.20
CA PRO A 614 31.46 21.20 -36.67
C PRO A 614 30.05 20.96 -37.21
N ALA A 615 29.80 21.40 -38.45
CA ALA A 615 28.54 21.17 -39.14
C ALA A 615 28.25 19.66 -39.28
N LYS A 616 27.00 19.25 -39.01
CA LYS A 616 26.55 17.87 -39.09
C LYS A 616 25.07 17.79 -39.49
N ILE A 617 24.75 17.09 -40.56
CA ILE A 617 23.40 16.92 -41.10
C ILE A 617 22.77 15.65 -40.50
N GLU A 618 21.73 15.80 -39.69
CA GLU A 618 20.98 14.66 -39.14
C GLU A 618 19.45 14.92 -39.11
N PRO A 619 18.62 13.96 -39.57
CA PRO A 619 19.00 12.70 -40.23
C PRO A 619 19.44 12.93 -41.68
N LYS A 620 20.49 12.21 -42.14
CA LYS A 620 20.83 12.18 -43.57
C LYS A 620 19.74 11.44 -44.35
N PHE A 621 19.12 12.11 -45.32
CA PHE A 621 18.22 11.49 -46.28
C PHE A 621 19.05 10.61 -47.23
N GLY A 622 18.63 9.36 -47.43
CA GLY A 622 19.36 8.36 -48.22
C GLY A 622 18.46 7.64 -49.23
N GLY A 623 17.57 8.37 -49.89
CA GLY A 623 16.54 7.78 -50.76
C GLY A 623 16.14 8.65 -51.95
N LYS A 624 15.29 8.08 -52.81
CA LYS A 624 14.65 8.80 -53.92
C LYS A 624 13.40 9.53 -53.44
N LYS A 625 13.08 10.67 -54.05
CA LYS A 625 11.89 11.47 -53.77
C LYS A 625 11.13 11.79 -55.05
N GLN A 626 9.91 11.27 -55.16
CA GLN A 626 9.05 11.52 -56.32
C GLN A 626 8.27 12.83 -56.15
N VAL A 627 8.14 13.61 -57.24
CA VAL A 627 7.33 14.84 -57.29
C VAL A 627 6.45 14.84 -58.54
N PRO A 628 5.12 15.06 -58.44
CA PRO A 628 4.26 15.16 -59.62
C PRO A 628 4.57 16.40 -60.47
N TYR A 629 4.44 16.27 -61.80
CA TYR A 629 4.62 17.36 -62.74
C TYR A 629 3.73 18.58 -62.40
N GLY A 630 4.32 19.77 -62.43
CA GLY A 630 3.67 21.04 -62.12
C GLY A 630 3.39 21.31 -60.63
N LYS A 631 3.83 20.43 -59.72
CA LYS A 631 3.74 20.63 -58.26
C LYS A 631 5.04 21.17 -57.67
N GLU A 632 4.99 21.54 -56.40
CA GLU A 632 6.13 22.07 -55.66
C GLU A 632 7.06 20.94 -55.17
N LEU A 633 8.37 21.14 -55.37
CA LEU A 633 9.44 20.37 -54.73
C LEU A 633 9.86 21.11 -53.47
N LYS A 634 9.93 20.40 -52.34
CA LYS A 634 10.46 20.92 -51.08
C LYS A 634 11.36 19.85 -50.45
N VAL A 635 12.62 20.17 -50.13
CA VAL A 635 13.52 19.25 -49.44
C VAL A 635 14.22 19.95 -48.28
N ASP A 636 13.91 19.49 -47.06
CA ASP A 636 14.54 19.98 -45.84
C ASP A 636 15.98 19.44 -45.72
N CYS A 637 16.99 20.31 -45.56
CA CYS A 637 18.30 19.91 -45.05
C CYS A 637 18.47 20.47 -43.64
N LYS A 638 18.60 19.60 -42.64
CA LYS A 638 18.66 19.99 -41.23
C LYS A 638 20.06 19.74 -40.68
N ALA A 639 20.83 20.81 -40.63
CA ALA A 639 22.18 20.80 -40.11
C ALA A 639 22.24 21.38 -38.69
N SER A 640 23.03 20.73 -37.85
CA SER A 640 23.39 21.18 -36.52
C SER A 640 24.87 21.54 -36.48
N GLY A 641 25.24 22.49 -35.64
CA GLY A 641 26.59 23.03 -35.56
C GLY A 641 26.59 24.35 -34.79
N ALA A 642 27.74 24.74 -34.29
CA ALA A 642 27.93 26.03 -33.63
C ALA A 642 29.31 26.60 -34.04
N PRO A 643 29.41 27.77 -34.69
CA PRO A 643 28.33 28.62 -35.20
C PRO A 643 27.36 27.85 -36.11
N VAL A 644 26.12 28.35 -36.23
CA VAL A 644 25.08 27.71 -37.05
C VAL A 644 25.61 27.55 -38.47
N PRO A 645 25.57 26.34 -39.06
CA PRO A 645 26.14 26.10 -40.38
C PRO A 645 25.34 26.81 -41.48
N GLU A 646 26.08 27.40 -42.42
CA GLU A 646 25.51 27.84 -43.69
C GLU A 646 25.14 26.60 -44.51
N ILE A 647 23.97 26.63 -45.12
CA ILE A 647 23.44 25.53 -45.91
C ILE A 647 23.41 25.98 -47.37
N SER A 648 23.87 25.11 -48.26
CA SER A 648 23.83 25.30 -49.71
C SER A 648 23.42 24.01 -50.40
N TRP A 649 22.87 24.13 -51.61
CA TRP A 649 22.35 23.01 -52.38
C TRP A 649 22.94 22.99 -53.79
N GLY A 650 23.58 21.89 -54.17
CA GLY A 650 23.92 21.56 -55.55
C GLY A 650 22.72 20.94 -56.27
N LEU A 651 22.40 21.46 -57.46
CA LEU A 651 21.34 20.97 -58.34
C LEU A 651 21.92 19.97 -59.38
N PRO A 652 21.08 19.19 -60.10
CA PRO A 652 21.56 18.16 -61.04
C PRO A 652 22.37 18.69 -62.23
N ASP A 653 22.21 19.97 -62.57
CA ASP A 653 22.97 20.66 -63.62
C ASP A 653 24.33 21.20 -63.14
N GLY A 654 24.70 20.93 -61.88
CA GLY A 654 25.93 21.39 -61.25
C GLY A 654 25.87 22.80 -60.67
N THR A 655 24.74 23.50 -60.74
CA THR A 655 24.59 24.83 -60.14
C THR A 655 24.45 24.76 -58.62
N LEU A 656 25.03 25.73 -57.90
CA LEU A 656 24.97 25.84 -56.43
C LEU A 656 24.02 26.98 -56.02
N VAL A 657 23.13 26.70 -55.08
CA VAL A 657 22.16 27.63 -54.49
C VAL A 657 22.50 27.84 -53.01
N ASN A 658 22.80 29.08 -52.62
CA ASN A 658 22.95 29.49 -51.22
C ASN A 658 22.22 30.82 -50.97
N ASN A 659 22.07 31.22 -49.70
CA ASN A 659 21.30 32.42 -49.34
C ASN A 659 21.94 33.73 -49.85
N ALA A 660 23.27 33.77 -50.00
CA ALA A 660 23.97 34.94 -50.54
C ALA A 660 23.65 35.20 -52.02
N LEU A 661 23.61 34.15 -52.86
CA LEU A 661 23.34 34.25 -54.30
C LEU A 661 21.86 34.55 -54.63
N GLN A 662 20.94 34.41 -53.67
CA GLN A 662 19.54 34.84 -53.84
C GLN A 662 19.32 36.34 -53.57
N ALA A 663 20.24 37.00 -52.86
CA ALA A 663 20.13 38.42 -52.50
C ALA A 663 20.63 39.39 -53.58
N ASP A 664 21.60 38.98 -54.42
CA ASP A 664 22.07 39.81 -55.53
C ASP A 664 21.07 39.76 -56.70
N GLY A 665 20.40 40.90 -56.94
CA GLY A 665 19.36 41.01 -57.96
C GLY A 665 19.84 40.94 -59.42
N GLY A 666 21.15 40.87 -59.67
CA GLY A 666 21.77 41.16 -60.96
C GLY A 666 22.01 40.00 -61.95
N ILE A 667 22.06 38.73 -61.52
CA ILE A 667 22.50 37.63 -62.40
C ILE A 667 21.34 36.93 -63.12
N ARG A 668 21.52 36.74 -64.44
CA ARG A 668 20.50 36.22 -65.37
C ARG A 668 20.39 34.69 -65.32
N SER A 669 19.14 34.23 -65.45
CA SER A 669 18.71 32.86 -65.79
C SER A 669 18.71 31.81 -64.66
N ARG A 670 17.55 31.14 -64.52
CA ARG A 670 17.24 29.95 -63.69
C ARG A 670 17.39 30.01 -62.16
N SER A 671 18.39 30.68 -61.57
CA SER A 671 18.60 30.61 -60.10
C SER A 671 17.48 31.21 -59.23
N LYS A 672 16.59 32.05 -59.78
CA LYS A 672 15.37 32.55 -59.09
C LYS A 672 14.20 31.55 -59.05
N ARG A 673 14.31 30.38 -59.71
CA ARG A 673 13.25 29.35 -59.70
C ARG A 673 13.26 28.53 -58.43
N TYR A 674 14.46 28.33 -57.87
CA TYR A 674 14.72 27.65 -56.62
C TYR A 674 14.88 28.68 -55.51
N ILE A 675 14.16 28.49 -54.40
CA ILE A 675 14.20 29.31 -53.19
C ILE A 675 14.87 28.46 -52.11
N LEU A 676 15.82 29.03 -51.37
CA LEU A 676 16.43 28.38 -50.22
C LEU A 676 15.96 29.13 -48.98
N PHE A 677 15.23 28.44 -48.11
CA PHE A 677 14.77 29.03 -46.86
C PHE A 677 15.89 29.00 -45.81
N ASP A 678 15.90 30.00 -44.92
CA ASP A 678 16.88 30.14 -43.82
C ASP A 678 17.00 28.91 -42.90
N ASN A 679 16.02 28.01 -42.93
CA ASN A 679 16.03 26.74 -42.21
C ASN A 679 16.68 25.57 -42.99
N GLY A 680 17.39 25.86 -44.09
CA GLY A 680 18.09 24.88 -44.94
C GLY A 680 17.23 24.18 -46.00
N THR A 681 15.98 24.59 -46.19
CA THR A 681 15.05 23.91 -47.10
C THR A 681 15.13 24.43 -48.52
N LEU A 682 15.49 23.58 -49.49
CA LEU A 682 15.37 23.88 -50.91
C LEU A 682 13.92 23.74 -51.38
N TYR A 683 13.43 24.72 -52.14
CA TYR A 683 12.06 24.80 -52.62
C TYR A 683 11.97 25.24 -54.09
N LEU A 684 11.09 24.62 -54.86
CA LEU A 684 10.77 24.99 -56.23
C LEU A 684 9.24 24.88 -56.41
N ASN A 685 8.57 25.99 -56.78
CA ASN A 685 7.11 26.08 -56.85
C ASN A 685 6.48 25.15 -57.93
N LYS A 686 7.15 24.95 -59.07
CA LYS A 686 6.68 24.08 -60.15
C LYS A 686 7.81 23.28 -60.78
N VAL A 687 7.76 21.96 -60.62
CA VAL A 687 8.66 20.97 -61.21
C VAL A 687 8.19 20.57 -62.60
N GLY A 688 9.03 20.71 -63.61
CA GLY A 688 8.87 20.08 -64.93
C GLY A 688 9.67 18.77 -65.02
N MET A 689 9.68 18.12 -66.18
CA MET A 689 10.47 16.89 -66.39
C MET A 689 11.98 17.14 -66.38
N ASP A 690 12.41 18.36 -66.70
CA ASP A 690 13.82 18.76 -66.77
C ASP A 690 14.48 18.92 -65.38
N GLU A 691 13.69 18.86 -64.30
CA GLU A 691 14.14 18.99 -62.91
C GLU A 691 14.33 17.63 -62.18
N GLU A 692 14.22 16.52 -62.91
CA GLU A 692 14.63 15.17 -62.47
C GLU A 692 16.17 15.07 -62.36
N GLY A 693 16.68 14.43 -61.30
CA GLY A 693 18.11 14.19 -61.11
C GLY A 693 18.57 14.22 -59.65
N ASP A 694 19.89 14.18 -59.44
CA ASP A 694 20.51 14.16 -58.11
C ASP A 694 20.82 15.56 -57.57
N TYR A 695 20.33 15.85 -56.36
CA TYR A 695 20.54 17.08 -55.63
C TYR A 695 21.38 16.78 -54.38
N THR A 696 22.28 17.67 -54.01
CA THR A 696 23.14 17.50 -52.82
C THR A 696 23.04 18.71 -51.91
N CYS A 697 22.70 18.49 -50.63
CA CYS A 697 22.86 19.51 -49.61
C CYS A 697 24.27 19.46 -49.02
N TYR A 698 24.87 20.63 -48.86
CA TYR A 698 26.08 20.86 -48.10
C TYR A 698 25.73 21.75 -46.90
N ALA A 699 26.19 21.35 -45.72
CA ALA A 699 26.15 22.19 -44.52
C ALA A 699 27.56 22.43 -44.03
N GLU A 700 27.93 23.70 -43.90
CA GLU A 700 29.31 24.11 -43.64
C GLU A 700 29.33 25.21 -42.59
N ASN A 701 30.16 25.03 -41.56
CA ASN A 701 30.52 26.09 -40.65
C ASN A 701 32.04 26.20 -40.55
N THR A 702 32.51 27.22 -39.85
CA THR A 702 33.93 27.53 -39.66
C THR A 702 34.76 26.41 -39.01
N LEU A 703 34.13 25.30 -38.57
CA LEU A 703 34.79 24.15 -37.95
C LEU A 703 34.63 22.84 -38.72
N GLY A 704 33.80 22.77 -39.77
CA GLY A 704 33.61 21.54 -40.54
C GLY A 704 32.46 21.60 -41.54
N LYS A 705 32.47 20.64 -42.47
CA LYS A 705 31.49 20.47 -43.54
C LYS A 705 30.90 19.06 -43.50
N ASP A 706 29.61 18.94 -43.79
CA ASP A 706 28.91 17.67 -43.95
C ASP A 706 27.94 17.73 -45.14
N GLU A 707 27.63 16.58 -45.74
CA GLU A 707 26.83 16.48 -46.98
C GLU A 707 25.73 15.40 -46.96
N MET A 708 24.70 15.60 -47.80
CA MET A 708 23.54 14.72 -47.93
C MET A 708 23.01 14.72 -49.38
N HIS A 709 22.84 13.55 -49.98
CA HIS A 709 22.37 13.41 -51.38
C HIS A 709 20.90 12.95 -51.47
N VAL A 710 20.17 13.42 -52.49
CA VAL A 710 18.77 13.05 -52.74
C VAL A 710 18.45 13.07 -54.24
N HIS A 711 17.90 11.96 -54.74
CA HIS A 711 17.50 11.83 -56.14
C HIS A 711 16.01 12.19 -56.32
N ILE A 712 15.69 13.13 -57.21
CA ILE A 712 14.32 13.58 -57.51
C ILE A 712 13.84 12.94 -58.82
N THR A 713 12.63 12.38 -58.82
CA THR A 713 11.98 11.76 -59.99
C THR A 713 10.62 12.39 -60.26
N VAL A 714 10.27 12.67 -61.52
CA VAL A 714 9.08 13.45 -61.90
C VAL A 714 8.00 12.59 -62.55
N VAL A 715 6.75 12.74 -62.11
CA VAL A 715 5.64 11.82 -62.47
C VAL A 715 4.50 12.57 -63.18
N SER A 716 4.02 12.03 -64.30
CA SER A 716 2.85 12.53 -65.07
C SER A 716 1.69 11.51 -65.11
N ALA A 717 0.52 11.89 -65.62
CA ALA A 717 -0.72 11.11 -65.47
C ALA A 717 -1.56 10.97 -66.75
N ALA A 718 -2.12 9.76 -66.93
CA ALA A 718 -3.16 9.43 -67.91
C ALA A 718 -4.43 10.30 -67.72
N PRO A 719 -5.28 10.46 -68.75
CA PRO A 719 -6.43 11.35 -68.66
C PRO A 719 -7.52 10.71 -67.80
N ARG A 720 -8.29 11.54 -67.12
CA ARG A 720 -9.35 11.14 -66.20
C ARG A 720 -10.65 11.85 -66.55
N ILE A 721 -11.65 11.08 -66.98
CA ILE A 721 -13.03 11.51 -67.10
C ILE A 721 -13.50 11.90 -65.69
N ARG A 722 -13.97 13.16 -65.54
CA ARG A 722 -14.51 13.63 -64.28
C ARG A 722 -15.68 12.73 -63.87
N PRO A 723 -15.81 12.35 -62.58
CA PRO A 723 -16.95 11.58 -62.12
C PRO A 723 -18.25 12.34 -62.38
N SER A 724 -18.96 11.95 -63.43
CA SER A 724 -20.29 12.48 -63.73
C SER A 724 -21.27 11.97 -62.68
N PRO A 725 -22.11 12.84 -62.08
CA PRO A 725 -23.06 12.44 -61.04
C PRO A 725 -24.21 11.59 -61.60
N LEU A 726 -24.38 11.54 -62.93
CA LEU A 726 -25.48 10.85 -63.61
C LEU A 726 -24.97 9.73 -64.54
N ASN A 727 -24.10 8.86 -64.03
CA ASN A 727 -23.69 7.63 -64.74
C ASN A 727 -24.79 6.54 -64.78
N TYR A 728 -25.90 6.78 -64.09
CA TYR A 728 -27.13 6.02 -64.17
C TYR A 728 -28.27 7.03 -64.20
N ALA A 729 -29.10 6.97 -65.24
CA ALA A 729 -30.26 7.83 -65.40
C ALA A 729 -31.52 6.99 -65.46
N LYS A 730 -32.54 7.43 -64.74
CA LYS A 730 -33.85 6.80 -64.70
C LYS A 730 -34.90 7.81 -65.15
N VAL A 731 -35.56 7.54 -66.27
CA VAL A 731 -36.33 8.55 -67.01
C VAL A 731 -37.76 8.06 -67.24
N LYS A 732 -38.76 8.92 -67.05
CA LYS A 732 -40.15 8.59 -67.35
C LYS A 732 -40.38 8.63 -68.88
N PRO A 733 -41.23 7.75 -69.45
CA PRO A 733 -41.47 7.71 -70.90
C PRO A 733 -41.81 9.09 -71.48
N GLY A 734 -41.14 9.48 -72.57
CA GLY A 734 -41.27 10.80 -73.19
C GLY A 734 -40.37 11.90 -72.60
N GLY A 735 -39.58 11.62 -71.57
CA GLY A 735 -38.59 12.54 -71.02
C GLY A 735 -37.39 12.82 -71.94
N ASN A 736 -36.56 13.79 -71.54
CA ASN A 736 -35.25 14.08 -72.16
C ASN A 736 -34.15 13.81 -71.13
N ILE A 737 -32.95 13.42 -71.57
CA ILE A 737 -31.82 13.11 -70.69
C ILE A 737 -30.49 13.61 -71.24
N ARG A 738 -29.52 13.78 -70.36
CA ARG A 738 -28.17 14.25 -70.66
C ARG A 738 -27.16 13.41 -69.90
N PHE A 739 -26.08 13.03 -70.58
CA PHE A 739 -24.91 12.40 -69.98
C PHE A 739 -23.71 13.33 -70.12
N ASP A 740 -23.26 13.89 -68.99
CA ASP A 740 -22.07 14.74 -68.97
C ASP A 740 -20.80 13.89 -68.97
N CYS A 741 -19.89 14.14 -69.91
CA CYS A 741 -18.58 13.51 -69.97
C CYS A 741 -17.50 14.56 -70.26
N GLU A 742 -16.98 15.17 -69.20
CA GLU A 742 -15.87 16.11 -69.24
C GLU A 742 -14.59 15.42 -68.75
N ALA A 743 -13.51 15.45 -69.53
CA ALA A 743 -12.24 14.81 -69.15
C ALA A 743 -11.13 15.82 -68.86
N ILE A 744 -10.42 15.59 -67.75
CA ILE A 744 -9.23 16.33 -67.32
C ILE A 744 -8.00 15.46 -67.48
N GLY A 745 -6.88 16.04 -67.89
CA GLY A 745 -5.62 15.33 -68.03
C GLY A 745 -4.58 16.34 -68.48
N GLU A 746 -3.33 16.11 -68.13
CA GLU A 746 -2.22 16.94 -68.58
C GLU A 746 -1.20 16.03 -69.26
N PRO A 747 -1.14 15.99 -70.61
CA PRO A 747 -1.82 16.89 -71.57
C PRO A 747 -3.35 16.67 -71.72
N LYS A 748 -4.07 17.70 -72.18
CA LYS A 748 -5.54 17.69 -72.29
C LYS A 748 -6.08 16.63 -73.28
N PRO A 749 -7.09 15.80 -72.91
CA PRO A 749 -7.61 14.72 -73.74
C PRO A 749 -8.69 15.12 -74.79
N LYS A 750 -8.90 14.26 -75.79
CA LYS A 750 -10.02 14.28 -76.76
C LYS A 750 -11.12 13.27 -76.39
N ILE A 751 -12.39 13.53 -76.73
CA ILE A 751 -13.58 12.77 -76.26
C ILE A 751 -14.45 12.19 -77.40
N LEU A 752 -15.01 10.99 -77.20
CA LEU A 752 -15.86 10.22 -78.15
C LEU A 752 -17.01 9.48 -77.42
N TRP A 753 -18.13 9.18 -78.09
CA TRP A 753 -19.28 8.44 -77.53
C TRP A 753 -19.68 7.18 -78.33
N MET A 754 -20.18 6.17 -77.62
CA MET A 754 -20.72 4.89 -78.12
C MET A 754 -22.16 4.68 -77.61
N LEU A 755 -23.06 4.21 -78.47
CA LEU A 755 -24.46 3.88 -78.17
C LEU A 755 -24.63 2.43 -77.68
N PRO A 756 -25.78 2.05 -77.08
CA PRO A 756 -26.10 0.66 -76.71
C PRO A 756 -26.12 -0.32 -77.89
N SER A 757 -26.33 0.18 -79.11
CA SER A 757 -26.20 -0.58 -80.36
C SER A 757 -24.74 -0.85 -80.79
N SER A 758 -23.77 -0.34 -80.04
CA SER A 758 -22.33 -0.26 -80.37
C SER A 758 -21.94 0.75 -81.47
N ASP A 759 -22.88 1.55 -81.96
CA ASP A 759 -22.58 2.62 -82.93
C ASP A 759 -21.84 3.81 -82.28
N MET A 760 -20.91 4.42 -83.00
CA MET A 760 -20.10 5.55 -82.51
C MET A 760 -20.64 6.90 -82.96
N ILE A 761 -20.81 7.83 -82.02
CA ILE A 761 -21.12 9.24 -82.30
C ILE A 761 -19.86 10.09 -82.09
N ALA A 762 -19.41 10.73 -83.17
CA ALA A 762 -18.32 11.70 -83.17
C ALA A 762 -18.78 13.14 -83.50
N ALA A 763 -20.05 13.34 -83.87
CA ALA A 763 -20.64 14.63 -84.22
C ALA A 763 -22.13 14.69 -83.86
N SER A 764 -22.64 15.90 -83.61
CA SER A 764 -24.01 16.18 -83.16
C SER A 764 -25.06 15.97 -84.27
N ASN A 765 -26.27 15.52 -83.91
CA ASN A 765 -27.45 15.45 -84.80
C ASN A 765 -28.74 15.89 -84.08
N GLU A 766 -29.91 15.81 -84.75
CA GLU A 766 -31.20 16.31 -84.23
C GLU A 766 -31.69 15.60 -82.96
N ARG A 767 -31.35 14.32 -82.76
CA ARG A 767 -31.77 13.52 -81.59
C ARG A 767 -30.68 13.43 -80.52
N TYR A 768 -29.43 13.39 -80.95
CA TYR A 768 -28.23 13.18 -80.13
C TYR A 768 -27.32 14.41 -80.23
N LEU A 769 -27.39 15.30 -79.23
CA LEU A 769 -26.71 16.60 -79.28
C LEU A 769 -25.37 16.56 -78.53
N MET A 770 -24.25 16.78 -79.23
CA MET A 770 -22.90 16.80 -78.61
C MET A 770 -22.46 18.21 -78.22
N HIS A 771 -21.96 18.37 -77.00
CA HIS A 771 -21.53 19.63 -76.41
C HIS A 771 -20.01 19.81 -76.42
N VAL A 772 -19.54 21.07 -76.41
CA VAL A 772 -18.11 21.43 -76.45
C VAL A 772 -17.29 20.86 -75.28
N ASN A 773 -17.95 20.60 -74.14
CA ASN A 773 -17.33 19.97 -72.97
C ASN A 773 -17.24 18.43 -73.05
N GLY A 774 -17.71 17.80 -74.14
CA GLY A 774 -17.74 16.35 -74.36
C GLY A 774 -19.05 15.65 -73.99
N SER A 775 -20.09 16.38 -73.57
CA SER A 775 -21.36 15.80 -73.08
C SER A 775 -22.36 15.51 -74.20
N LEU A 776 -23.32 14.61 -73.94
CA LEU A 776 -24.33 14.18 -74.91
C LEU A 776 -25.77 14.33 -74.37
N ASP A 777 -26.65 15.02 -75.09
CA ASP A 777 -28.09 15.06 -74.80
C ASP A 777 -28.87 14.09 -75.71
N ILE A 778 -29.89 13.42 -75.17
CA ILE A 778 -30.82 12.52 -75.86
C ILE A 778 -32.26 13.01 -75.62
N ARG A 779 -33.02 13.22 -76.70
CA ARG A 779 -34.41 13.73 -76.61
C ARG A 779 -35.48 12.68 -76.94
N ASN A 780 -36.63 12.82 -76.29
CA ASN A 780 -37.83 11.97 -76.41
C ASN A 780 -37.50 10.47 -76.21
N VAL A 781 -37.17 10.13 -74.95
CA VAL A 781 -36.74 8.80 -74.51
C VAL A 781 -37.91 7.81 -74.52
N LYS A 782 -37.70 6.70 -75.23
CA LYS A 782 -38.60 5.55 -75.39
C LYS A 782 -38.01 4.34 -74.67
N LEU A 783 -38.86 3.34 -74.41
CA LEU A 783 -38.47 2.05 -73.81
C LEU A 783 -37.32 1.33 -74.55
N ALA A 784 -37.13 1.58 -75.85
CA ALA A 784 -36.06 0.99 -76.66
C ALA A 784 -34.70 1.74 -76.55
N ASP A 785 -34.65 2.93 -75.97
CA ASP A 785 -33.40 3.68 -75.78
C ASP A 785 -32.67 3.29 -74.48
N ALA A 786 -33.30 2.45 -73.64
CA ALA A 786 -32.75 1.92 -72.41
C ALA A 786 -31.57 0.97 -72.68
N GLY A 787 -30.45 1.17 -72.01
CA GLY A 787 -29.19 0.47 -72.31
C GLY A 787 -27.97 1.23 -71.81
N GLU A 788 -26.78 0.80 -72.24
CA GLU A 788 -25.49 1.35 -71.80
C GLU A 788 -24.79 2.16 -72.92
N TYR A 789 -24.39 3.38 -72.59
CA TYR A 789 -23.73 4.36 -73.45
C TYR A 789 -22.30 4.56 -72.92
N VAL A 790 -21.28 4.60 -73.77
CA VAL A 790 -19.87 4.68 -73.32
C VAL A 790 -19.20 5.94 -73.83
N CYS A 791 -18.61 6.72 -72.94
CA CYS A 791 -17.75 7.85 -73.27
C CYS A 791 -16.27 7.45 -73.15
N ILE A 792 -15.41 7.92 -74.05
CA ILE A 792 -13.97 7.59 -74.10
C ILE A 792 -13.15 8.87 -74.22
N ALA A 793 -12.09 9.01 -73.40
CA ALA A 793 -11.18 10.15 -73.38
C ALA A 793 -9.69 9.75 -73.48
N ARG A 794 -8.92 10.37 -74.38
CA ARG A 794 -7.53 9.94 -74.71
C ARG A 794 -6.50 11.09 -74.75
N ASN A 795 -5.31 10.88 -74.16
CA ASN A 795 -4.13 11.77 -74.23
C ASN A 795 -2.83 10.97 -74.47
N ALA A 796 -1.66 11.61 -74.41
CA ALA A 796 -0.36 10.98 -74.68
C ALA A 796 0.14 9.97 -73.61
N ALA A 797 -0.43 9.98 -72.41
CA ALA A 797 -0.11 9.08 -71.30
C ALA A 797 -1.12 7.92 -71.14
N GLY A 798 -2.19 7.88 -71.95
CA GLY A 798 -3.17 6.78 -71.99
C GLY A 798 -4.57 7.21 -72.44
N ASP A 799 -5.53 6.30 -72.29
CA ASP A 799 -6.96 6.58 -72.39
C ASP A 799 -7.75 6.02 -71.20
N GLU A 800 -8.91 6.61 -70.96
CA GLU A 800 -9.87 6.19 -69.94
C GLU A 800 -11.28 6.23 -70.56
N SER A 801 -12.18 5.35 -70.11
CA SER A 801 -13.56 5.28 -70.58
C SER A 801 -14.56 5.18 -69.43
N LYS A 802 -15.82 5.56 -69.67
CA LYS A 802 -16.87 5.65 -68.67
C LYS A 802 -18.22 5.24 -69.26
N VAL A 803 -18.88 4.28 -68.62
CA VAL A 803 -20.21 3.78 -69.00
C VAL A 803 -21.32 4.54 -68.26
N TYR A 804 -22.40 4.81 -68.98
CA TYR A 804 -23.62 5.53 -68.56
C TYR A 804 -24.83 4.66 -68.88
N LYS A 805 -25.66 4.33 -67.88
CA LYS A 805 -26.81 3.41 -68.07
C LYS A 805 -28.14 4.17 -68.01
N LEU A 806 -29.03 3.91 -68.98
CA LEU A 806 -30.38 4.48 -69.05
C LEU A 806 -31.42 3.40 -68.74
N GLU A 807 -32.26 3.64 -67.73
CA GLU A 807 -33.42 2.83 -67.35
C GLU A 807 -34.69 3.70 -67.22
N MET A 808 -35.86 3.08 -67.03
CA MET A 808 -37.14 3.79 -66.90
C MET A 808 -37.64 3.76 -65.45
N ASP A 809 -38.37 4.80 -64.99
CA ASP A 809 -38.72 4.96 -63.56
C ASP A 809 -40.22 5.07 -63.24
N GLY A 810 -40.67 4.22 -62.32
CA GLY A 810 -42.04 4.16 -61.79
C GLY A 810 -42.33 2.77 -61.23
N ASN A 811 -42.86 2.67 -60.00
CA ASN A 811 -42.93 1.40 -59.27
C ASN A 811 -44.40 0.98 -59.02
N PRO A 812 -44.81 -0.26 -59.41
CA PRO A 812 -46.10 -0.82 -59.03
C PRO A 812 -46.18 -0.94 -57.49
N PRO A 813 -47.40 -1.07 -56.92
CA PRO A 813 -47.55 -1.17 -55.48
C PRO A 813 -47.17 -2.58 -55.02
N ILE A 814 -46.46 -2.65 -53.91
CA ILE A 814 -45.85 -3.85 -53.36
C ILE A 814 -46.35 -3.97 -51.92
N ILE A 815 -47.18 -4.99 -51.66
CA ILE A 815 -47.70 -5.25 -50.31
C ILE A 815 -46.70 -6.12 -49.55
N ASN A 816 -46.29 -5.68 -48.35
CA ASN A 816 -45.36 -6.37 -47.46
C ASN A 816 -44.05 -6.83 -48.13
N GLY A 817 -43.58 -6.12 -49.17
CA GLY A 817 -42.40 -6.51 -49.94
C GLY A 817 -42.62 -7.65 -50.95
N TYR A 818 -43.86 -8.08 -51.20
CA TYR A 818 -44.18 -9.13 -52.18
C TYR A 818 -44.36 -8.56 -53.60
N TYR A 819 -43.38 -8.79 -54.47
CA TYR A 819 -43.32 -8.33 -55.87
C TYR A 819 -44.31 -9.04 -56.84
N LYS A 820 -45.40 -9.64 -56.35
CA LYS A 820 -46.39 -10.35 -57.17
C LYS A 820 -47.77 -9.71 -57.02
N ASN A 821 -48.39 -9.37 -58.15
CA ASN A 821 -49.69 -8.69 -58.26
C ASN A 821 -50.82 -9.39 -57.49
N ARG A 822 -50.76 -10.71 -57.32
CA ARG A 822 -51.58 -11.44 -56.34
C ARG A 822 -50.69 -12.43 -55.60
N THR A 823 -50.59 -12.25 -54.29
CA THR A 823 -49.81 -13.09 -53.38
C THR A 823 -50.77 -13.75 -52.40
N VAL A 824 -50.77 -15.08 -52.32
CA VAL A 824 -51.53 -15.82 -51.31
C VAL A 824 -50.56 -16.27 -50.23
N VAL A 825 -50.78 -15.81 -49.00
CA VAL A 825 -50.00 -16.17 -47.82
C VAL A 825 -50.90 -17.02 -46.93
N LYS A 826 -50.44 -18.23 -46.61
CA LYS A 826 -50.99 -18.95 -45.46
C LYS A 826 -50.34 -18.36 -44.23
N ASP A 827 -51.15 -17.80 -43.35
CA ASP A 827 -50.68 -17.27 -42.08
C ASP A 827 -51.32 -18.06 -40.95
N THR A 828 -50.62 -18.18 -39.83
CA THR A 828 -51.10 -18.95 -38.69
C THR A 828 -51.20 -18.10 -37.45
N ALA A 829 -52.26 -18.35 -36.67
CA ALA A 829 -52.48 -17.69 -35.40
C ALA A 829 -52.71 -18.73 -34.31
N GLU A 830 -51.96 -18.61 -33.22
CA GLU A 830 -52.14 -19.45 -32.05
C GLU A 830 -53.46 -19.10 -31.35
N LYS A 831 -54.20 -20.13 -30.94
CA LYS A 831 -55.46 -19.97 -30.22
C LYS A 831 -55.26 -19.12 -28.96
N TYR A 832 -56.17 -18.17 -28.73
CA TYR A 832 -56.16 -17.15 -27.68
C TYR A 832 -55.05 -16.08 -27.76
N SER A 833 -54.15 -16.14 -28.75
CA SER A 833 -53.17 -15.07 -28.98
C SER A 833 -53.84 -13.77 -29.48
N ARG A 834 -53.05 -12.70 -29.59
CA ARG A 834 -53.37 -11.53 -30.42
C ARG A 834 -52.62 -11.68 -31.73
N LYS A 835 -53.33 -11.67 -32.84
CA LYS A 835 -52.73 -11.75 -34.18
C LYS A 835 -52.72 -10.37 -34.82
N PHE A 836 -51.55 -9.98 -35.30
CA PHE A 836 -51.38 -8.86 -36.22
C PHE A 836 -51.06 -9.44 -37.59
N ILE A 837 -51.77 -8.97 -38.60
CA ILE A 837 -51.61 -9.35 -39.99
C ILE A 837 -51.32 -8.05 -40.73
N ASP A 838 -50.03 -7.81 -40.97
CA ASP A 838 -49.60 -6.61 -41.69
C ASP A 838 -50.14 -6.66 -43.12
N CYS A 839 -50.55 -5.50 -43.63
CA CYS A 839 -50.71 -5.25 -45.06
C CYS A 839 -50.26 -3.81 -45.32
N LYS A 840 -48.95 -3.61 -45.24
CA LYS A 840 -48.27 -2.34 -45.48
C LYS A 840 -47.90 -2.32 -46.95
N ALA A 841 -48.48 -1.40 -47.70
CA ALA A 841 -48.26 -1.30 -49.14
C ALA A 841 -47.40 -0.10 -49.49
N GLU A 842 -46.33 -0.35 -50.22
CA GLU A 842 -45.35 0.64 -50.65
C GLU A 842 -45.37 0.72 -52.17
N GLY A 843 -45.27 1.91 -52.74
CA GLY A 843 -45.34 2.14 -54.18
C GLY A 843 -45.17 3.62 -54.47
N ASP A 844 -44.83 3.95 -55.72
CA ASP A 844 -44.67 5.34 -56.16
C ASP A 844 -45.47 5.56 -57.46
N PRO A 845 -46.65 6.21 -57.40
CA PRO A 845 -47.24 6.92 -56.25
C PRO A 845 -47.73 6.01 -55.09
N PRO A 846 -47.91 6.53 -53.86
CA PRO A 846 -48.29 5.71 -52.69
C PRO A 846 -49.69 5.08 -52.82
N PRO A 847 -49.84 3.76 -52.60
CA PRO A 847 -51.09 3.05 -52.87
C PRO A 847 -52.14 3.10 -51.75
N LYS A 848 -53.42 3.07 -52.12
CA LYS A 848 -54.56 3.00 -51.19
C LYS A 848 -54.87 1.56 -50.77
N ILE A 849 -55.01 1.30 -49.47
CA ILE A 849 -55.12 -0.04 -48.86
C ILE A 849 -56.54 -0.33 -48.37
N THR A 850 -57.09 -1.53 -48.65
CA THR A 850 -58.41 -1.98 -48.13
C THR A 850 -58.41 -3.47 -47.81
N TRP A 851 -59.03 -3.84 -46.69
CA TRP A 851 -59.26 -5.21 -46.25
C TRP A 851 -60.66 -5.71 -46.61
N ILE A 852 -60.80 -7.01 -46.80
CA ILE A 852 -62.03 -7.75 -47.08
C ILE A 852 -62.05 -8.94 -46.12
N MET A 853 -63.09 -8.98 -45.30
CA MET A 853 -63.30 -10.00 -44.26
C MET A 853 -64.09 -11.19 -44.82
N PRO A 854 -64.15 -12.33 -44.10
CA PRO A 854 -65.15 -13.36 -44.35
C PRO A 854 -66.55 -12.73 -44.44
N ASP A 855 -67.39 -13.26 -45.32
CA ASP A 855 -68.69 -12.70 -45.72
C ASP A 855 -68.64 -11.39 -46.56
N ASN A 856 -67.50 -11.10 -47.21
CA ASN A 856 -67.30 -9.97 -48.13
C ASN A 856 -67.53 -8.57 -47.52
N ILE A 857 -67.21 -8.39 -46.23
CA ILE A 857 -67.29 -7.09 -45.56
C ILE A 857 -65.99 -6.30 -45.82
N PHE A 858 -66.12 -5.12 -46.43
CA PHE A 858 -64.98 -4.26 -46.82
C PHE A 858 -64.62 -3.23 -45.74
N LEU A 859 -63.35 -3.19 -45.33
CA LEU A 859 -62.82 -2.30 -44.29
C LEU A 859 -61.58 -1.56 -44.81
N THR A 860 -61.71 -0.27 -45.14
CA THR A 860 -60.59 0.59 -45.54
C THR A 860 -59.81 1.09 -44.32
N ALA A 861 -58.49 1.18 -44.42
CA ALA A 861 -57.65 1.66 -43.32
C ALA A 861 -57.79 3.19 -43.10
N PRO A 862 -57.90 3.69 -41.84
CA PRO A 862 -58.06 2.96 -40.58
C PRO A 862 -59.53 2.69 -40.19
N TYR A 863 -59.76 1.63 -39.40
CA TYR A 863 -61.06 1.21 -38.86
C TYR A 863 -60.90 0.63 -37.44
N TYR A 864 -61.81 0.93 -36.50
CA TYR A 864 -61.68 0.53 -35.09
C TYR A 864 -62.97 -0.14 -34.56
N GLY A 865 -62.95 -1.47 -34.38
CA GLY A 865 -64.05 -2.26 -33.82
C GLY A 865 -63.70 -2.94 -32.49
N SER A 866 -64.67 -3.54 -31.78
CA SER A 866 -64.45 -4.06 -30.42
C SER A 866 -63.47 -5.23 -30.30
N ARG A 867 -63.32 -6.05 -31.37
CA ARG A 867 -62.41 -7.20 -31.44
C ARG A 867 -61.41 -7.13 -32.58
N ILE A 868 -61.76 -6.43 -33.66
CA ILE A 868 -61.00 -6.33 -34.90
C ILE A 868 -60.72 -4.86 -35.20
N PHE A 869 -59.47 -4.55 -35.53
CA PHE A 869 -58.99 -3.21 -35.84
C PHE A 869 -58.18 -3.23 -37.13
N VAL A 870 -58.31 -2.20 -37.96
CA VAL A 870 -57.42 -1.93 -39.10
C VAL A 870 -56.70 -0.62 -38.82
N HIS A 871 -55.39 -0.69 -38.64
CA HIS A 871 -54.56 0.48 -38.34
C HIS A 871 -54.26 1.30 -39.61
N TYR A 872 -53.89 2.58 -39.46
CA TYR A 872 -53.66 3.51 -40.58
C TYR A 872 -52.60 3.04 -41.58
N ASN A 873 -51.67 2.20 -41.11
CA ASN A 873 -50.61 1.59 -41.90
C ASN A 873 -51.06 0.31 -42.67
N GLY A 874 -52.36 0.01 -42.65
CA GLY A 874 -52.94 -1.17 -43.29
C GLY A 874 -52.87 -2.47 -42.48
N THR A 875 -52.40 -2.46 -41.22
CA THR A 875 -52.31 -3.67 -40.39
C THR A 875 -53.67 -4.07 -39.81
N LEU A 876 -54.09 -5.31 -40.01
CA LEU A 876 -55.27 -5.91 -39.38
C LEU A 876 -54.87 -6.54 -38.02
N GLU A 877 -55.53 -6.16 -36.94
CA GLU A 877 -55.35 -6.73 -35.59
C GLU A 877 -56.61 -7.49 -35.18
N ILE A 878 -56.46 -8.77 -34.81
CA ILE A 878 -57.51 -9.62 -34.26
C ILE A 878 -57.16 -9.97 -32.81
N ARG A 879 -58.00 -9.54 -31.85
CA ARG A 879 -57.81 -9.81 -30.42
C ARG A 879 -58.51 -11.09 -29.97
N ASN A 880 -57.83 -11.87 -29.13
CA ASN A 880 -58.31 -13.15 -28.57
C ASN A 880 -58.77 -14.11 -29.67
N VAL A 881 -57.81 -14.57 -30.48
CA VAL A 881 -58.06 -15.41 -31.66
C VAL A 881 -58.73 -16.72 -31.28
N ARG A 882 -59.82 -17.04 -31.98
CA ARG A 882 -60.66 -18.23 -31.76
C ARG A 882 -60.44 -19.23 -32.90
N PRO A 883 -60.68 -20.54 -32.70
CA PRO A 883 -60.60 -21.51 -33.81
C PRO A 883 -61.53 -21.17 -34.98
N THR A 884 -62.66 -20.52 -34.70
CA THR A 884 -63.63 -20.00 -35.67
C THR A 884 -63.14 -18.81 -36.49
N ASP A 885 -62.00 -18.21 -36.14
CA ASP A 885 -61.34 -17.19 -36.97
C ASP A 885 -60.48 -17.81 -38.08
N THR A 886 -60.51 -19.15 -38.25
CA THR A 886 -59.89 -19.86 -39.37
C THR A 886 -60.67 -19.56 -40.65
N ALA A 887 -60.18 -18.62 -41.46
CA ALA A 887 -60.86 -18.13 -42.66
C ALA A 887 -59.91 -17.35 -43.59
N GLU A 888 -60.40 -16.93 -44.76
CA GLU A 888 -59.65 -16.07 -45.69
C GLU A 888 -59.95 -14.59 -45.47
N PHE A 889 -58.89 -13.79 -45.40
CA PHE A 889 -58.92 -12.33 -45.25
C PHE A 889 -58.09 -11.73 -46.39
N ILE A 890 -58.65 -10.81 -47.17
CA ILE A 890 -57.96 -10.26 -48.37
C ILE A 890 -57.60 -8.81 -48.13
N CYS A 891 -56.37 -8.42 -48.45
CA CYS A 891 -55.95 -7.03 -48.50
C CYS A 891 -55.55 -6.64 -49.93
N MET A 892 -55.87 -5.41 -50.34
CA MET A 892 -55.66 -4.93 -51.70
C MET A 892 -55.08 -3.51 -51.69
N ALA A 893 -54.10 -3.25 -52.58
CA ALA A 893 -53.39 -1.99 -52.70
C ALA A 893 -53.10 -1.62 -54.16
N ARG A 894 -53.33 -0.35 -54.54
CA ARG A 894 -53.35 0.09 -55.95
C ARG A 894 -52.76 1.48 -56.16
N ASN A 895 -51.98 1.68 -57.23
CA ASN A 895 -51.45 2.96 -57.70
C ASN A 895 -51.43 3.04 -59.26
N ASP A 896 -50.91 4.14 -59.82
CA ASP A 896 -50.85 4.34 -61.29
C ASP A 896 -49.81 3.47 -62.01
N GLY A 897 -48.91 2.80 -61.26
CA GLY A 897 -47.97 1.80 -61.76
C GLY A 897 -48.49 0.36 -61.74
N GLY A 898 -49.61 0.08 -61.05
CA GLY A 898 -50.22 -1.25 -61.01
C GLY A 898 -51.15 -1.53 -59.82
N GLU A 899 -51.51 -2.80 -59.66
CA GLU A 899 -52.33 -3.31 -58.55
C GLU A 899 -51.65 -4.52 -57.91
N ALA A 900 -51.69 -4.59 -56.58
CA ALA A 900 -51.26 -5.73 -55.79
C ALA A 900 -52.35 -6.16 -54.81
N VAL A 901 -52.45 -7.48 -54.61
CA VAL A 901 -53.42 -8.13 -53.74
C VAL A 901 -52.67 -9.13 -52.86
N LEU A 902 -52.93 -9.11 -51.57
CA LEU A 902 -52.45 -10.06 -50.58
C LEU A 902 -53.65 -10.82 -50.01
N VAL A 903 -53.78 -12.11 -50.30
CA VAL A 903 -54.80 -12.99 -49.71
C VAL A 903 -54.17 -13.71 -48.53
N ILE A 904 -54.75 -13.60 -47.34
CA ILE A 904 -54.28 -14.25 -46.13
C ILE A 904 -55.27 -15.36 -45.78
N HIS A 905 -54.86 -16.61 -46.02
CA HIS A 905 -55.58 -17.77 -45.51
C HIS A 905 -55.12 -17.98 -44.06
N LEU A 906 -55.90 -17.47 -43.11
CA LEU A 906 -55.59 -17.56 -41.69
C LEU A 906 -56.01 -18.94 -41.18
N GLU A 907 -55.04 -19.80 -40.91
CA GLU A 907 -55.28 -21.11 -40.31
C GLU A 907 -54.95 -21.01 -38.81
N VAL A 908 -55.94 -21.18 -37.92
CA VAL A 908 -55.72 -21.12 -36.46
C VAL A 908 -55.09 -22.43 -36.00
N THR A 909 -53.82 -22.60 -36.39
CA THR A 909 -53.02 -23.77 -36.03
C THR A 909 -52.50 -23.62 -34.61
N ASN A 910 -52.30 -24.76 -33.96
CA ASN A 910 -51.29 -24.83 -32.93
C ASN A 910 -49.93 -24.71 -33.65
N GLN A 911 -49.01 -23.88 -33.15
CA GLN A 911 -47.75 -23.48 -33.79
C GLN A 911 -46.76 -24.64 -33.97
N LEU A 912 -46.31 -24.96 -35.19
CA LEU A 912 -45.36 -26.07 -35.47
C LEU A 912 -43.94 -25.77 -34.92
N MET A 913 -43.41 -26.64 -34.05
CA MET A 913 -42.16 -26.47 -33.29
C MET A 913 -41.30 -27.75 -33.37
N ARG A 914 -39.98 -27.65 -33.53
CA ARG A 914 -39.08 -28.81 -33.34
C ARG A 914 -39.27 -29.38 -31.92
N PRO A 915 -39.02 -30.67 -31.64
CA PRO A 915 -39.16 -31.17 -30.29
C PRO A 915 -38.13 -30.47 -29.40
N ILE A 916 -38.58 -29.99 -28.25
CA ILE A 916 -37.78 -29.43 -27.18
C ILE A 916 -38.29 -30.07 -25.89
N PHE A 917 -37.44 -30.85 -25.21
CA PHE A 917 -37.79 -31.38 -23.90
C PHE A 917 -38.08 -30.23 -22.95
N LYS A 918 -39.19 -30.31 -22.20
CA LYS A 918 -39.51 -29.34 -21.13
C LYS A 918 -38.38 -29.23 -20.10
N ASN A 919 -37.64 -30.32 -19.92
CA ASN A 919 -36.35 -30.35 -19.24
C ASN A 919 -35.28 -30.94 -20.19
N PRO A 920 -34.35 -30.15 -20.76
CA PRO A 920 -33.40 -30.61 -21.78
C PRO A 920 -32.16 -31.34 -21.22
N PHE A 921 -31.95 -31.37 -19.90
CA PHE A 921 -30.78 -32.01 -19.30
C PHE A 921 -30.94 -33.54 -19.18
N ASN A 922 -29.83 -34.27 -19.25
CA ASN A 922 -29.80 -35.69 -18.85
C ASN A 922 -30.12 -35.80 -17.36
N GLU A 923 -31.06 -36.66 -16.99
CA GLU A 923 -31.57 -36.77 -15.61
C GLU A 923 -31.07 -38.04 -14.94
N ARG A 924 -30.83 -37.96 -13.63
CA ARG A 924 -30.63 -39.14 -12.78
C ARG A 924 -31.72 -39.14 -11.71
N LEU A 925 -32.80 -39.85 -12.00
CA LEU A 925 -33.96 -39.97 -11.12
C LEU A 925 -33.75 -41.13 -10.16
N VAL A 926 -34.21 -40.97 -8.92
CA VAL A 926 -34.02 -41.99 -7.89
C VAL A 926 -35.30 -42.16 -7.10
N THR A 927 -35.88 -43.36 -7.16
CA THR A 927 -37.26 -43.59 -6.70
C THR A 927 -37.40 -44.63 -5.61
N GLN A 928 -38.40 -44.52 -4.75
CA GLN A 928 -38.60 -45.49 -3.67
C GLN A 928 -39.15 -46.81 -4.22
N LEU A 929 -38.63 -47.95 -3.71
CA LEU A 929 -39.20 -49.28 -3.95
C LEU A 929 -40.73 -49.26 -3.77
N GLY A 930 -41.44 -49.77 -4.78
CA GLY A 930 -42.90 -49.83 -4.81
C GLY A 930 -43.66 -48.51 -4.99
N LYS A 931 -42.98 -47.36 -4.94
CA LYS A 931 -43.61 -46.07 -5.24
C LYS A 931 -43.65 -45.85 -6.75
N THR A 932 -44.86 -45.84 -7.33
CA THR A 932 -45.05 -45.60 -8.78
C THR A 932 -44.23 -44.40 -9.25
N THR A 933 -43.41 -44.66 -10.27
CA THR A 933 -42.37 -43.74 -10.72
C THR A 933 -42.67 -43.29 -12.12
N VAL A 934 -42.72 -41.98 -12.31
CA VAL A 934 -42.96 -41.36 -13.60
C VAL A 934 -41.63 -40.78 -14.09
N LEU A 935 -41.00 -41.43 -15.07
CA LEU A 935 -39.89 -40.84 -15.80
C LEU A 935 -40.50 -39.86 -16.81
N ASN A 936 -40.39 -38.56 -16.54
CA ASN A 936 -40.97 -37.55 -17.41
C ASN A 936 -39.97 -37.14 -18.50
N CYS A 937 -40.35 -37.35 -19.75
CA CYS A 937 -39.59 -36.88 -20.90
C CYS A 937 -40.45 -36.05 -21.86
N SER A 938 -41.58 -35.52 -21.40
CA SER A 938 -42.44 -34.63 -22.18
C SER A 938 -41.64 -33.57 -22.93
N ALA A 939 -41.73 -33.64 -24.26
CA ALA A 939 -41.23 -32.62 -25.16
C ALA A 939 -42.43 -31.89 -25.72
N ASP A 940 -42.43 -30.57 -25.60
CA ASP A 940 -43.28 -29.79 -26.47
C ASP A 940 -42.61 -29.76 -27.84
N GLY A 941 -43.45 -29.86 -28.86
CA GLY A 941 -43.09 -29.91 -30.24
C GLY A 941 -44.39 -29.98 -31.01
N ASN A 942 -44.36 -29.57 -32.27
CA ASN A 942 -45.55 -29.58 -33.08
C ASN A 942 -45.15 -29.82 -34.55
N PRO A 943 -45.55 -30.93 -35.21
CA PRO A 943 -46.49 -31.93 -34.72
C PRO A 943 -46.00 -32.54 -33.39
N PRO A 944 -46.91 -32.83 -32.44
CA PRO A 944 -46.55 -33.42 -31.15
C PRO A 944 -45.54 -34.54 -31.37
N PRO A 945 -44.37 -34.49 -30.70
CA PRO A 945 -43.30 -35.40 -31.03
C PRO A 945 -43.63 -36.80 -30.56
N ASP A 946 -43.32 -37.78 -31.40
CA ASP A 946 -43.40 -39.18 -31.02
C ASP A 946 -42.34 -39.44 -29.95
N MET A 947 -42.80 -39.98 -28.83
CA MET A 947 -42.01 -40.20 -27.64
C MET A 947 -41.55 -41.66 -27.60
N ILE A 948 -40.23 -41.84 -27.75
CA ILE A 948 -39.58 -43.14 -27.89
C ILE A 948 -38.73 -43.40 -26.65
N TRP A 949 -39.02 -44.50 -25.95
CA TRP A 949 -38.31 -44.93 -24.76
C TRP A 949 -37.50 -46.19 -25.03
N SER A 950 -36.20 -46.15 -24.80
CA SER A 950 -35.33 -47.33 -24.79
C SER A 950 -35.08 -47.76 -23.35
N LEU A 951 -35.49 -48.99 -23.01
CA LEU A 951 -35.26 -49.62 -21.71
C LEU A 951 -33.78 -50.03 -21.54
N PRO A 952 -33.29 -50.26 -20.30
CA PRO A 952 -31.89 -50.59 -20.02
C PRO A 952 -31.42 -51.92 -20.66
N ASN A 953 -32.34 -52.82 -20.96
CA ASN A 953 -32.10 -54.08 -21.67
C ASN A 953 -32.00 -53.92 -23.20
N GLY A 954 -32.17 -52.70 -23.73
CA GLY A 954 -32.16 -52.39 -25.17
C GLY A 954 -33.52 -52.41 -25.86
N THR A 955 -34.60 -52.83 -25.19
CA THR A 955 -35.95 -52.85 -25.79
C THR A 955 -36.46 -51.42 -26.02
N GLN A 956 -36.88 -51.09 -27.25
CA GLN A 956 -37.52 -49.81 -27.55
C GLN A 956 -39.05 -49.92 -27.51
N LEU A 957 -39.67 -48.98 -26.81
CA LEU A 957 -41.12 -48.81 -26.70
C LEU A 957 -41.49 -47.44 -27.28
N ILE A 958 -42.55 -47.40 -28.08
CA ILE A 958 -43.11 -46.19 -28.69
C ILE A 958 -44.51 -46.00 -28.10
N GLY A 959 -44.90 -44.75 -27.82
CA GLY A 959 -46.15 -44.42 -27.13
C GLY A 959 -47.40 -45.09 -27.73
N GLY A 960 -48.29 -45.59 -26.87
CA GLY A 960 -49.57 -46.19 -27.26
C GLY A 960 -49.68 -47.72 -27.10
N HIS A 961 -48.56 -48.43 -26.89
CA HIS A 961 -48.59 -49.88 -26.60
C HIS A 961 -48.42 -50.19 -25.11
N ASN A 962 -49.43 -50.81 -24.50
CA ASN A 962 -49.37 -51.38 -23.15
C ASN A 962 -48.61 -52.72 -23.18
N VAL A 963 -47.42 -52.76 -22.58
CA VAL A 963 -46.57 -53.96 -22.53
C VAL A 963 -46.48 -54.45 -21.08
N GLY A 964 -47.48 -55.23 -20.67
CA GLY A 964 -47.60 -55.77 -19.32
C GLY A 964 -48.14 -54.76 -18.29
N SER A 965 -48.49 -55.24 -17.10
CA SER A 965 -49.13 -54.45 -16.04
C SER A 965 -48.18 -53.57 -15.22
N GLN A 966 -46.86 -53.65 -15.46
CA GLN A 966 -45.83 -52.96 -14.67
C GLN A 966 -45.30 -51.69 -15.33
N HIS A 967 -45.36 -51.58 -16.67
CA HIS A 967 -44.77 -50.49 -17.44
C HIS A 967 -45.78 -49.88 -18.41
N HIS A 968 -45.98 -48.56 -18.34
CA HIS A 968 -46.93 -47.82 -19.16
C HIS A 968 -46.27 -46.58 -19.77
N VAL A 969 -46.27 -46.47 -21.10
CA VAL A 969 -45.83 -45.25 -21.82
C VAL A 969 -47.05 -44.36 -22.05
N GLY A 970 -47.16 -43.26 -21.32
CA GLY A 970 -48.17 -42.23 -21.53
C GLY A 970 -47.93 -41.48 -22.86
N SER A 971 -49.02 -41.10 -23.52
CA SER A 971 -48.99 -40.31 -24.77
C SER A 971 -48.46 -38.88 -24.59
N ASP A 972 -48.29 -38.43 -23.35
CA ASP A 972 -47.66 -37.16 -22.97
C ASP A 972 -46.11 -37.24 -22.88
N GLY A 973 -45.53 -38.40 -23.17
CA GLY A 973 -44.09 -38.65 -23.08
C GLY A 973 -43.60 -39.06 -21.70
N THR A 974 -44.52 -39.34 -20.76
CA THR A 974 -44.17 -39.96 -19.49
C THR A 974 -44.03 -41.47 -19.61
N PHE A 975 -43.04 -42.05 -18.95
CA PHE A 975 -42.94 -43.50 -18.77
C PHE A 975 -43.17 -43.85 -17.31
N VAL A 976 -44.30 -44.48 -17.04
CA VAL A 976 -44.74 -44.86 -15.69
C VAL A 976 -44.34 -46.30 -15.40
N ILE A 977 -43.53 -46.47 -14.37
CA ILE A 977 -43.20 -47.77 -13.78
C ILE A 977 -44.04 -47.90 -12.51
N HIS A 978 -45.04 -48.78 -12.55
CA HIS A 978 -45.90 -49.06 -11.41
C HIS A 978 -45.19 -50.07 -10.48
N ASN A 979 -45.22 -49.80 -9.17
CA ASN A 979 -44.60 -50.65 -8.15
C ASN A 979 -43.13 -51.06 -8.45
N PRO A 980 -42.22 -50.11 -8.74
CA PRO A 980 -40.88 -50.40 -9.26
C PRO A 980 -40.03 -51.25 -8.32
N SER A 981 -39.32 -52.21 -8.91
CA SER A 981 -38.41 -53.17 -8.28
C SER A 981 -36.94 -52.81 -8.54
N LYS A 982 -35.99 -53.48 -7.86
CA LYS A 982 -34.55 -53.27 -8.14
C LYS A 982 -34.15 -53.63 -9.58
N GLY A 983 -34.93 -54.46 -10.29
CA GLY A 983 -34.68 -54.81 -11.70
C GLY A 983 -35.02 -53.70 -12.68
N ASP A 984 -35.83 -52.71 -12.26
CA ASP A 984 -36.18 -51.52 -13.04
C ASP A 984 -35.10 -50.41 -12.93
N ALA A 985 -33.99 -50.66 -12.23
CA ALA A 985 -32.87 -49.73 -12.17
C ALA A 985 -31.98 -49.85 -13.41
N GLY A 986 -31.73 -48.74 -14.10
CA GLY A 986 -30.84 -48.72 -15.25
C GLY A 986 -30.85 -47.42 -16.06
N LYS A 987 -30.19 -47.46 -17.21
CA LYS A 987 -30.05 -46.34 -18.13
C LYS A 987 -31.17 -46.38 -19.17
N TYR A 988 -32.23 -45.61 -18.96
CA TYR A 988 -33.27 -45.37 -19.94
C TYR A 988 -32.80 -44.26 -20.89
N ARG A 989 -33.06 -44.38 -22.19
CA ARG A 989 -32.99 -43.23 -23.11
C ARG A 989 -34.39 -42.86 -23.51
N CYS A 990 -34.64 -41.56 -23.55
CA CYS A 990 -35.84 -41.05 -24.18
C CYS A 990 -35.44 -40.13 -25.33
N ALA A 991 -36.08 -40.35 -26.47
CA ALA A 991 -36.01 -39.48 -27.63
C ALA A 991 -37.38 -38.88 -27.92
N ALA A 992 -37.38 -37.59 -28.26
CA ALA A 992 -38.51 -36.91 -28.85
C ALA A 992 -38.19 -36.64 -30.31
N LYS A 993 -39.01 -37.20 -31.21
CA LYS A 993 -38.84 -37.04 -32.65
C LYS A 993 -40.11 -36.47 -33.26
N ASN A 994 -39.98 -35.40 -34.02
CA ASN A 994 -41.01 -35.04 -35.00
C ASN A 994 -40.34 -34.76 -36.36
N LYS A 995 -41.16 -34.46 -37.37
CA LYS A 995 -40.69 -34.20 -38.75
C LYS A 995 -39.67 -33.05 -38.89
N VAL A 996 -39.50 -32.21 -37.87
CA VAL A 996 -38.62 -31.02 -37.87
C VAL A 996 -37.30 -31.27 -37.14
N GLY A 997 -37.22 -32.27 -36.26
CA GLY A 997 -35.99 -32.55 -35.52
C GLY A 997 -36.04 -33.79 -34.62
N TYR A 998 -34.85 -34.25 -34.25
CA TYR A 998 -34.62 -35.30 -33.27
C TYR A 998 -33.82 -34.74 -32.10
N ILE A 999 -34.24 -35.04 -30.89
CA ILE A 999 -33.43 -34.84 -29.68
C ILE A 999 -33.59 -36.06 -28.78
N GLU A 1000 -32.51 -36.44 -28.10
CA GLU A 1000 -32.52 -37.50 -27.09
C GLU A 1000 -31.83 -37.04 -25.81
N LYS A 1001 -32.28 -37.58 -24.69
CA LYS A 1001 -31.61 -37.45 -23.40
C LYS A 1001 -31.58 -38.79 -22.66
N LEU A 1002 -30.54 -38.95 -21.86
CA LEU A 1002 -30.37 -40.09 -20.97
C LEU A 1002 -31.11 -39.81 -19.65
N ILE A 1003 -31.94 -40.75 -19.23
CA ILE A 1003 -32.57 -40.77 -17.91
C ILE A 1003 -32.10 -42.03 -17.19
N ILE A 1004 -31.19 -41.85 -16.23
CA ILE A 1004 -30.73 -42.94 -15.38
C ILE A 1004 -31.72 -43.06 -14.22
N LEU A 1005 -32.51 -44.12 -14.20
CA LEU A 1005 -33.34 -44.45 -13.04
C LEU A 1005 -32.56 -45.37 -12.12
N ASP A 1006 -32.26 -44.92 -10.90
CA ASP A 1006 -31.90 -45.83 -9.82
C ASP A 1006 -33.11 -46.08 -8.93
N VAL A 1007 -33.26 -47.30 -8.41
CA VAL A 1007 -34.25 -47.53 -7.34
C VAL A 1007 -33.58 -47.28 -5.98
N GLY A 1008 -34.07 -46.21 -5.38
CA GLY A 1008 -33.65 -45.62 -4.13
C GLY A 1008 -34.31 -46.19 -2.88
N GLN A 1009 -33.64 -45.94 -1.76
CA GLN A 1009 -34.05 -46.28 -0.42
C GLN A 1009 -33.74 -45.07 0.46
N LYS A 1010 -34.73 -44.61 1.25
CA LYS A 1010 -34.52 -43.50 2.19
C LYS A 1010 -33.41 -43.88 3.18
N PRO A 1011 -32.65 -42.90 3.71
CA PRO A 1011 -31.54 -43.20 4.58
C PRO A 1011 -32.03 -43.85 5.87
N TYR A 1012 -31.28 -44.82 6.36
CA TYR A 1012 -31.45 -45.33 7.72
C TYR A 1012 -30.08 -45.43 8.37
N ILE A 1013 -29.96 -44.85 9.57
CA ILE A 1013 -28.70 -44.81 10.31
C ILE A 1013 -28.52 -46.19 10.97
N LEU A 1014 -27.52 -46.93 10.50
CA LEU A 1014 -27.13 -48.23 11.02
C LEU A 1014 -26.48 -48.10 12.40
N THR A 1015 -25.80 -46.98 12.66
CA THR A 1015 -25.17 -46.72 13.96
C THR A 1015 -26.21 -46.60 15.06
N ARG A 1016 -26.06 -47.43 16.10
CA ARG A 1016 -26.80 -47.33 17.37
C ARG A 1016 -25.79 -47.09 18.50
N PRO A 1017 -25.72 -45.88 19.09
CA PRO A 1017 -24.79 -45.61 20.19
C PRO A 1017 -25.22 -46.40 21.43
N ARG A 1018 -24.32 -47.17 22.03
CA ARG A 1018 -24.58 -48.00 23.22
C ARG A 1018 -24.59 -47.17 24.53
N GLY A 1019 -25.19 -45.99 24.49
CA GLY A 1019 -25.14 -44.98 25.56
C GLY A 1019 -24.25 -43.78 25.23
N ILE A 1020 -23.87 -43.02 26.26
CA ILE A 1020 -23.05 -41.81 26.14
C ILE A 1020 -21.62 -42.17 25.70
N ILE A 1021 -21.17 -41.59 24.58
CA ILE A 1021 -19.80 -41.74 24.10
C ILE A 1021 -18.86 -40.91 24.98
N ARG A 1022 -17.73 -41.51 25.34
CA ARG A 1022 -16.78 -41.00 26.31
C ARG A 1022 -15.42 -40.83 25.64
N SER A 1023 -14.81 -39.66 25.78
CA SER A 1023 -13.52 -39.33 25.17
C SER A 1023 -12.56 -38.66 26.17
N VAL A 1024 -11.27 -38.63 25.84
CA VAL A 1024 -10.21 -37.99 26.63
C VAL A 1024 -9.65 -36.83 25.80
N TYR A 1025 -9.48 -35.67 26.42
CA TYR A 1025 -9.01 -34.45 25.76
C TYR A 1025 -7.69 -34.68 25.01
N GLY A 1026 -7.57 -34.05 23.84
CA GLY A 1026 -6.39 -34.15 22.98
C GLY A 1026 -6.38 -35.40 22.11
N GLU A 1027 -6.97 -36.52 22.57
CA GLU A 1027 -7.14 -37.71 21.76
C GLU A 1027 -8.20 -37.50 20.65
N PRO A 1028 -8.05 -38.18 19.50
CA PRO A 1028 -9.01 -38.12 18.42
C PRO A 1028 -10.31 -38.85 18.77
N LEU A 1029 -11.44 -38.15 18.73
CA LEU A 1029 -12.76 -38.76 18.91
C LEU A 1029 -13.39 -39.10 17.56
N PHE A 1030 -13.73 -40.37 17.39
CA PHE A 1030 -14.45 -40.89 16.24
C PHE A 1030 -15.93 -41.07 16.61
N ILE A 1031 -16.79 -40.21 16.07
CA ILE A 1031 -18.24 -40.33 16.20
C ILE A 1031 -18.77 -40.88 14.88
N HIS A 1032 -19.06 -42.18 14.86
CA HIS A 1032 -19.54 -42.85 13.66
C HIS A 1032 -21.02 -42.50 13.41
N CYS A 1033 -21.36 -42.22 12.15
CA CYS A 1033 -22.73 -42.26 11.66
C CYS A 1033 -22.74 -42.95 10.30
N LEU A 1034 -22.58 -44.26 10.35
CA LEU A 1034 -22.81 -45.14 9.23
C LEU A 1034 -24.32 -45.15 8.97
N ALA A 1035 -24.72 -44.68 7.80
CA ALA A 1035 -26.08 -44.80 7.32
C ALA A 1035 -26.06 -45.34 5.90
N ASP A 1036 -27.05 -46.18 5.60
CA ASP A 1036 -27.20 -46.77 4.28
C ASP A 1036 -28.51 -46.29 3.64
N GLY A 1037 -28.56 -46.38 2.32
CA GLY A 1037 -29.61 -45.84 1.49
C GLY A 1037 -29.16 -45.77 0.03
N SER A 1038 -30.13 -45.69 -0.87
CA SER A 1038 -29.89 -45.55 -2.31
C SER A 1038 -30.53 -44.23 -2.79
N PRO A 1039 -29.79 -43.28 -3.37
CA PRO A 1039 -28.33 -43.24 -3.45
C PRO A 1039 -27.73 -43.16 -2.04
N ARG A 1040 -26.43 -43.47 -1.94
CA ARG A 1040 -25.70 -43.40 -0.65
C ARG A 1040 -25.95 -42.04 0.02
N PRO A 1041 -26.46 -42.03 1.27
CA PRO A 1041 -26.82 -40.79 1.92
C PRO A 1041 -25.60 -39.93 2.20
N SER A 1042 -25.71 -38.64 1.90
CA SER A 1042 -24.76 -37.67 2.42
C SER A 1042 -25.01 -37.52 3.92
N ILE A 1043 -23.92 -37.60 4.69
CA ILE A 1043 -23.94 -37.51 6.14
C ILE A 1043 -23.62 -36.07 6.53
N PHE A 1044 -24.43 -35.51 7.41
CA PHE A 1044 -24.30 -34.17 7.95
C PHE A 1044 -24.22 -34.27 9.47
N TRP A 1045 -23.29 -33.55 10.09
CA TRP A 1045 -23.15 -33.54 11.54
C TRP A 1045 -23.39 -32.16 12.11
N THR A 1046 -24.33 -32.05 13.04
CA THR A 1046 -24.50 -30.84 13.86
C THR A 1046 -23.74 -31.05 15.16
N VAL A 1047 -22.77 -30.17 15.45
CA VAL A 1047 -22.01 -30.19 16.71
C VAL A 1047 -22.77 -29.42 17.81
N PRO A 1048 -22.47 -29.60 19.11
CA PRO A 1048 -23.27 -29.05 20.22
C PRO A 1048 -23.49 -27.53 20.19
N GLY A 1049 -22.56 -26.76 19.59
CA GLY A 1049 -22.70 -25.32 19.36
C GLY A 1049 -23.61 -24.93 18.18
N GLY A 1050 -24.39 -25.86 17.62
CA GLY A 1050 -25.34 -25.61 16.53
C GLY A 1050 -24.75 -25.56 15.12
N HIS A 1051 -23.43 -25.60 14.97
CA HIS A 1051 -22.76 -25.56 13.66
C HIS A 1051 -22.92 -26.89 12.91
N VAL A 1052 -23.24 -26.82 11.61
CA VAL A 1052 -23.50 -27.99 10.75
C VAL A 1052 -22.35 -28.24 9.78
N ILE A 1053 -21.67 -29.37 9.96
CA ILE A 1053 -20.60 -29.86 9.11
C ILE A 1053 -21.22 -30.72 8.01
N SER A 1054 -21.13 -30.25 6.77
CA SER A 1054 -21.93 -30.74 5.64
C SER A 1054 -21.14 -31.26 4.43
N ARG A 1055 -19.81 -31.23 4.50
CA ARG A 1055 -18.89 -31.64 3.41
C ARG A 1055 -17.66 -32.31 4.03
N THR A 1056 -17.04 -33.22 3.29
CA THR A 1056 -15.83 -33.91 3.74
C THR A 1056 -14.65 -32.93 3.69
N GLN A 1057 -14.16 -32.55 4.87
CA GLN A 1057 -13.08 -31.57 5.06
C GLN A 1057 -11.89 -32.26 5.71
N ILE A 1058 -10.76 -32.30 5.02
CA ILE A 1058 -9.53 -32.95 5.48
C ILE A 1058 -8.62 -31.97 6.26
N THR A 1059 -8.86 -30.68 6.10
CA THR A 1059 -8.10 -29.58 6.72
C THR A 1059 -8.93 -28.87 7.79
N GLY A 1060 -8.59 -29.11 9.05
CA GLY A 1060 -9.30 -28.57 10.22
C GLY A 1060 -9.25 -29.52 11.41
N ARG A 1061 -9.79 -29.08 12.56
CA ARG A 1061 -9.90 -29.90 13.78
C ARG A 1061 -11.03 -30.93 13.70
N TYR A 1062 -12.14 -30.56 13.07
CA TYR A 1062 -13.21 -31.49 12.72
C TYR A 1062 -12.99 -31.98 11.29
N GLN A 1063 -12.89 -33.29 11.12
CA GLN A 1063 -12.79 -33.96 9.83
C GLN A 1063 -13.99 -34.88 9.67
N LEU A 1064 -14.90 -34.54 8.77
CA LEU A 1064 -15.92 -35.48 8.31
C LEU A 1064 -15.28 -36.40 7.26
N MET A 1065 -15.22 -37.69 7.56
CA MET A 1065 -14.75 -38.73 6.64
C MET A 1065 -15.84 -39.12 5.65
N ASP A 1066 -15.46 -39.62 4.48
CA ASP A 1066 -16.40 -40.03 3.41
C ASP A 1066 -17.30 -41.21 3.83
N ASN A 1067 -16.94 -41.95 4.88
CA ASN A 1067 -17.79 -42.99 5.49
C ASN A 1067 -18.83 -42.44 6.49
N GLY A 1068 -18.95 -41.12 6.67
CA GLY A 1068 -19.89 -40.50 7.61
C GLY A 1068 -19.41 -40.37 9.06
N THR A 1069 -18.19 -40.83 9.37
CA THR A 1069 -17.59 -40.64 10.70
C THR A 1069 -17.14 -39.19 10.85
N LEU A 1070 -17.60 -38.51 11.89
CA LEU A 1070 -17.01 -37.26 12.34
C LEU A 1070 -15.80 -37.58 13.22
N VAL A 1071 -14.62 -37.17 12.78
CA VAL A 1071 -13.37 -37.27 13.54
C VAL A 1071 -13.03 -35.90 14.09
N ILE A 1072 -13.06 -35.75 15.40
CA ILE A 1072 -12.49 -34.60 16.09
C ILE A 1072 -11.02 -34.95 16.34
N ARG A 1073 -10.09 -34.45 15.52
CA ARG A 1073 -8.67 -34.89 15.55
C ARG A 1073 -7.97 -34.67 16.90
N GLN A 1074 -8.38 -33.63 17.61
CA GLN A 1074 -7.98 -33.35 18.99
C GLN A 1074 -9.20 -32.79 19.71
N THR A 1075 -9.73 -33.55 20.65
CA THR A 1075 -10.89 -33.13 21.44
C THR A 1075 -10.53 -32.07 22.47
N ASN A 1076 -11.46 -31.16 22.76
CA ASN A 1076 -11.34 -30.17 23.83
C ASN A 1076 -12.67 -30.04 24.60
N LEU A 1077 -12.65 -29.40 25.77
CA LEU A 1077 -13.82 -29.30 26.68
C LEU A 1077 -15.10 -28.74 26.03
N ASN A 1078 -15.03 -27.91 25.00
CA ASN A 1078 -16.19 -27.39 24.28
C ASN A 1078 -16.81 -28.39 23.30
N ASP A 1079 -16.11 -29.48 23.00
CA ASP A 1079 -16.61 -30.59 22.20
C ASP A 1079 -17.55 -31.52 23.01
N ARG A 1080 -17.89 -31.18 24.26
CA ARG A 1080 -18.91 -31.89 25.07
C ARG A 1080 -20.34 -31.54 24.62
N GLY A 1081 -21.25 -32.51 24.65
CA GLY A 1081 -22.68 -32.32 24.40
C GLY A 1081 -23.24 -33.26 23.34
N ASN A 1082 -24.42 -32.90 22.81
CA ASN A 1082 -25.18 -33.74 21.89
C ASN A 1082 -24.80 -33.46 20.43
N TYR A 1083 -24.21 -34.43 19.76
CA TYR A 1083 -23.93 -34.37 18.32
C TYR A 1083 -25.09 -35.00 17.56
N MET A 1084 -25.66 -34.28 16.59
CA MET A 1084 -26.77 -34.79 15.79
C MET A 1084 -26.29 -35.13 14.38
N CYS A 1085 -26.21 -36.42 14.08
CA CYS A 1085 -26.07 -36.89 12.72
C CYS A 1085 -27.41 -36.81 11.99
N ARG A 1086 -27.39 -36.25 10.78
CA ARG A 1086 -28.46 -36.35 9.79
C ARG A 1086 -27.92 -37.08 8.57
N ALA A 1087 -28.44 -38.26 8.28
CA ALA A 1087 -28.20 -38.95 7.03
C ALA A 1087 -29.30 -38.55 6.04
N LYS A 1088 -28.94 -37.92 4.92
CA LYS A 1088 -29.91 -37.43 3.93
C LYS A 1088 -29.51 -37.82 2.51
N ASN A 1089 -30.46 -38.35 1.76
CA ASN A 1089 -30.38 -38.41 0.29
C ASN A 1089 -31.59 -37.68 -0.31
N ASN A 1090 -31.71 -37.70 -1.63
CA ASN A 1090 -32.87 -37.15 -2.35
C ASN A 1090 -34.19 -37.90 -2.08
N VAL A 1091 -34.14 -39.06 -1.41
CA VAL A 1091 -35.29 -39.90 -1.11
C VAL A 1091 -35.88 -39.62 0.29
N GLY A 1092 -35.11 -39.01 1.20
CA GLY A 1092 -35.55 -38.61 2.54
C GLY A 1092 -34.36 -38.38 3.48
N ASP A 1093 -34.64 -38.25 4.77
CA ASP A 1093 -33.60 -38.18 5.80
C ASP A 1093 -33.93 -38.96 7.09
N ALA A 1094 -32.87 -39.32 7.80
CA ALA A 1094 -32.91 -39.91 9.13
C ALA A 1094 -31.98 -39.13 10.07
N LEU A 1095 -32.35 -39.09 11.35
CA LEU A 1095 -31.65 -38.35 12.40
C LEU A 1095 -31.25 -39.28 13.54
N LEU A 1096 -30.04 -39.09 14.05
CA LEU A 1096 -29.51 -39.75 15.25
C LEU A 1096 -28.81 -38.70 16.10
N THR A 1097 -29.16 -38.63 17.39
CA THR A 1097 -28.42 -37.81 18.37
C THR A 1097 -27.52 -38.71 19.20
N VAL A 1098 -26.25 -38.31 19.33
CA VAL A 1098 -25.19 -39.01 20.03
C VAL A 1098 -24.67 -38.10 21.15
N PRO A 1099 -24.99 -38.38 22.42
CA PRO A 1099 -24.44 -37.64 23.56
C PRO A 1099 -22.97 -38.01 23.76
N VAL A 1100 -22.11 -36.97 23.81
CA VAL A 1100 -20.67 -37.08 24.04
C VAL A 1100 -20.29 -36.35 25.33
N ILE A 1101 -19.52 -37.01 26.19
CA ILE A 1101 -18.83 -36.37 27.32
C ILE A 1101 -17.33 -36.59 27.21
N ILE A 1102 -16.56 -35.61 27.65
CA ILE A 1102 -15.11 -35.71 27.75
C ILE A 1102 -14.77 -35.97 29.21
N LEU A 1103 -14.28 -37.18 29.47
CA LEU A 1103 -14.12 -37.75 30.81
C LEU A 1103 -12.90 -37.24 31.55
N ALA A 1104 -11.83 -36.98 30.81
CA ALA A 1104 -10.51 -36.81 31.39
C ALA A 1104 -9.63 -35.93 30.50
N TYR A 1105 -8.63 -35.31 31.10
CA TYR A 1105 -7.54 -34.61 30.42
C TYR A 1105 -6.28 -34.66 31.27
N ILE A 1106 -5.13 -34.84 30.63
CA ILE A 1106 -3.83 -34.81 31.31
C ILE A 1106 -3.60 -33.42 31.93
N PRO A 1107 -2.85 -33.32 33.04
CA PRO A 1107 -2.61 -32.04 33.70
C PRO A 1107 -1.88 -31.10 32.74
N ARG A 1108 -2.28 -29.82 32.69
CA ARG A 1108 -1.57 -28.77 31.96
C ARG A 1108 -1.21 -27.63 32.88
N ILE A 1109 0.08 -27.31 32.97
CA ILE A 1109 0.59 -26.16 33.72
C ILE A 1109 0.49 -24.92 32.83
N THR A 1110 -0.70 -24.32 32.80
CA THR A 1110 -1.03 -23.17 31.94
C THR A 1110 -0.34 -21.87 32.33
N ASN A 1111 0.00 -21.70 33.62
CA ASN A 1111 0.71 -20.55 34.17
C ASN A 1111 1.72 -21.00 35.23
N GLY A 1112 2.93 -20.44 35.20
CA GLY A 1112 4.02 -20.80 36.11
C GLY A 1112 4.81 -19.59 36.64
N PRO A 1113 5.53 -19.71 37.77
CA PRO A 1113 6.56 -18.75 38.14
C PRO A 1113 7.70 -18.66 37.09
N PRO A 1114 8.47 -17.56 37.04
CA PRO A 1114 9.57 -17.40 36.08
C PRO A 1114 10.61 -18.52 36.19
N PRO A 1115 11.24 -18.96 35.08
CA PRO A 1115 12.18 -20.08 35.08
C PRO A 1115 13.47 -19.81 35.87
N ASN A 1116 13.76 -18.55 36.20
CA ASN A 1116 14.87 -18.15 37.06
C ASN A 1116 14.38 -17.13 38.09
N ILE A 1117 14.61 -17.38 39.39
CA ILE A 1117 14.21 -16.49 40.47
C ILE A 1117 15.43 -16.15 41.33
N ARG A 1118 15.62 -14.84 41.60
CA ARG A 1118 16.70 -14.28 42.42
C ARG A 1118 16.13 -13.69 43.70
N MET A 1119 16.75 -13.97 44.84
CA MET A 1119 16.26 -13.52 46.16
C MET A 1119 17.38 -13.34 47.19
N THR A 1120 17.08 -12.59 48.25
CA THR A 1120 17.99 -12.33 49.37
C THR A 1120 17.64 -13.22 50.57
N THR A 1121 18.67 -13.59 51.35
CA THR A 1121 18.51 -14.47 52.51
C THR A 1121 17.57 -13.87 53.55
N GLY A 1122 16.78 -14.72 54.23
CA GLY A 1122 15.88 -14.31 55.31
C GLY A 1122 14.44 -14.01 54.90
N THR A 1123 14.16 -13.86 53.61
CA THR A 1123 12.79 -13.59 53.10
C THR A 1123 12.00 -14.90 52.90
N PRO A 1124 10.67 -14.92 53.19
CA PRO A 1124 9.79 -16.00 52.77
C PRO A 1124 9.49 -15.89 51.26
N VAL A 1125 9.38 -17.03 50.60
CA VAL A 1125 9.37 -17.12 49.14
C VAL A 1125 8.20 -17.97 48.68
N GLN A 1126 7.30 -17.44 47.86
CA GLN A 1126 6.21 -18.19 47.24
C GLN A 1126 6.48 -18.39 45.75
N LEU A 1127 6.34 -19.63 45.27
CA LEU A 1127 6.64 -20.03 43.89
C LEU A 1127 5.39 -20.20 43.04
N THR A 1128 4.51 -19.19 43.01
CA THR A 1128 3.26 -19.23 42.22
C THR A 1128 2.93 -17.92 41.52
N ARG A 1129 3.22 -17.91 40.22
CA ARG A 1129 2.97 -16.80 39.28
C ARG A 1129 3.71 -15.52 39.68
N ALA A 1130 4.60 -15.06 38.80
CA ALA A 1130 4.95 -13.65 38.85
C ALA A 1130 3.74 -12.84 38.39
N LEU A 1131 3.20 -12.01 39.28
CA LEU A 1131 2.51 -10.81 38.85
C LEU A 1131 3.57 -9.98 38.11
N LEU A 1132 3.50 -9.90 36.77
CA LEU A 1132 4.47 -9.17 35.96
C LEU A 1132 4.19 -7.66 36.03
N LEU A 1133 4.32 -7.12 37.25
CA LEU A 1133 4.85 -5.78 37.43
C LEU A 1133 6.24 -5.81 36.82
N GLY A 1134 6.39 -5.17 35.66
CA GLY A 1134 7.65 -5.15 34.92
C GLY A 1134 8.77 -4.61 35.81
N TYR A 1135 9.75 -5.46 36.13
CA TYR A 1135 10.85 -5.12 37.03
C TYR A 1135 11.93 -4.28 36.32
N GLN A 1136 11.57 -3.05 35.95
CA GLN A 1136 12.50 -1.96 35.67
C GLN A 1136 12.02 -0.69 36.37
N ASN A 1137 12.97 0.10 36.87
CA ASN A 1137 12.72 1.18 37.81
C ASN A 1137 11.81 2.29 37.25
N GLN A 1138 10.54 2.33 37.68
CA GLN A 1138 9.81 3.52 38.17
C GLN A 1138 8.40 3.10 38.64
N LYS A 1139 7.75 3.91 39.49
CA LYS A 1139 6.57 3.52 40.29
C LYS A 1139 5.41 2.99 39.43
N SER A 1140 5.03 1.74 39.65
CA SER A 1140 3.88 1.07 39.01
C SER A 1140 2.76 0.86 40.04
N PRO A 1141 1.48 0.62 39.65
CA PRO A 1141 0.36 0.69 40.59
C PRO A 1141 0.34 -0.49 41.57
N GLY A 1142 1.06 -1.57 41.28
CA GLY A 1142 1.28 -2.67 42.22
C GLY A 1142 2.28 -2.36 43.35
N ASN A 1143 3.10 -1.31 43.24
CA ASN A 1143 3.91 -0.85 44.38
C ASN A 1143 3.06 -0.19 45.47
N CYS A 1144 1.84 0.24 45.15
CA CYS A 1144 0.91 0.79 46.14
C CYS A 1144 0.45 -0.26 47.17
N LEU A 1145 0.67 -1.55 46.90
CA LEU A 1145 0.41 -2.66 47.83
C LEU A 1145 1.46 -2.78 48.95
N THR A 1146 2.68 -2.24 48.77
CA THR A 1146 3.76 -2.36 49.77
C THR A 1146 3.82 -1.21 50.77
N ASP A 1147 3.26 -0.03 50.43
CA ASP A 1147 3.42 1.20 51.21
C ASP A 1147 2.37 1.40 52.31
N ARG A 1148 1.79 0.32 52.87
CA ARG A 1148 0.77 0.40 53.93
C ARG A 1148 1.31 0.76 55.33
N PHE A 1149 2.55 1.27 55.43
CA PHE A 1149 3.11 1.86 56.65
C PHE A 1149 3.94 3.12 56.38
N SER A 1150 3.56 4.20 57.07
CA SER A 1150 4.20 5.54 57.19
C SER A 1150 3.98 6.55 56.05
N LEU A 1151 3.64 7.78 56.46
CA LEU A 1151 3.33 8.94 55.62
C LEU A 1151 4.55 9.85 55.37
N GLN A 1152 4.42 10.65 54.29
CA GLN A 1152 5.05 11.93 53.89
C GLN A 1152 5.69 12.86 54.96
N PRO A 1153 6.48 13.93 54.61
CA PRO A 1153 6.52 14.63 53.29
C PRO A 1153 7.89 15.10 52.71
N GLU A 1154 7.82 15.50 51.43
CA GLU A 1154 8.49 16.63 50.72
C GLU A 1154 10.01 16.78 50.39
N ARG A 1155 10.20 17.36 49.18
CA ARG A 1155 11.25 18.27 48.64
C ARG A 1155 12.57 17.79 48.00
N ASP A 1156 12.75 18.27 46.75
CA ASP A 1156 13.93 18.92 46.13
C ASP A 1156 15.26 18.10 45.99
N VAL A 1157 16.16 18.28 44.99
CA VAL A 1157 16.26 19.21 43.85
C VAL A 1157 17.20 18.63 42.75
N LEU A 1158 17.30 19.29 41.57
CA LEU A 1158 18.31 19.23 40.45
C LEU A 1158 19.50 18.21 40.57
N GLN A 1159 19.99 17.54 39.52
CA GLN A 1159 20.64 18.16 38.35
C GLN A 1159 21.10 17.06 37.34
N ALA A 1160 20.92 17.27 36.03
CA ALA A 1160 21.59 16.47 34.98
C ALA A 1160 21.66 17.23 33.64
N VAL A 1161 22.84 17.72 33.26
CA VAL A 1161 23.12 18.28 31.93
C VAL A 1161 24.55 17.94 31.54
N SER A 1162 24.75 17.31 30.37
CA SER A 1162 25.79 17.59 29.36
C SER A 1162 26.21 16.34 28.57
N TYR A 1163 26.32 16.50 27.25
CA TYR A 1163 26.71 15.58 26.16
C TYR A 1163 25.58 14.86 25.40
N PHE A 1164 25.40 15.07 24.09
CA PHE A 1164 25.90 16.11 23.16
C PHE A 1164 25.01 16.05 21.88
N ILE A 1165 24.70 17.18 21.21
CA ILE A 1165 24.08 17.17 19.87
C ILE A 1165 24.68 18.27 18.98
N LEU A 1166 24.72 17.96 17.67
CA LEU A 1166 24.91 18.78 16.45
C LEU A 1166 26.38 18.84 15.97
N GLN A 1167 26.72 18.82 14.66
CA GLN A 1167 25.99 18.96 13.38
C GLN A 1167 26.77 18.14 12.28
N ALA A 1168 26.38 17.92 11.01
CA ALA A 1168 25.25 18.32 10.16
C ALA A 1168 25.07 17.33 8.95
N HIS A 1169 24.06 17.57 8.10
CA HIS A 1169 23.99 17.25 6.65
C HIS A 1169 24.20 15.79 6.17
N LEU A 1170 23.11 15.02 6.16
CA LEU A 1170 22.51 14.48 4.92
C LEU A 1170 21.00 14.31 5.10
#